data_AF-A0A9D7N8D8-F1
#
_entry.id   AF-A0A9D7N8D8-F1
#
_cell.length_a   1.000
_cell.length_b   1.000
_cell.length_c   1.000
_cell.angle_alpha   90.00
_cell.angle_beta   90.00
_cell.angle_gamma   90.00
#
_symmetry.space_group_name_H-M   'P 1'
#
loop_
_entity.id
_entity.type
_entity.pdbx_description
1 polymer ?
#
loop_
_entity_poly.entity_id
_entity_poly.type
_entity_poly.pdbx_seq_one_letter_code
_entity_poly.pdbx_strand_id
1 'polypeptide(L)'
;MNHRPLPLFALLALASSPAQAQLQPREIRTLASSARSGAPEQIVDLGSVAIFVATSSYGRELWRTDGTLGGTFLLRDVEPGPESSDPRELVVVGPRVFFTAVSAGLGRRLWSTDGTPTGTRLASELIENPSGLTAFGGRCWFAGGTAASGVELCSSDGTAGGTTVFADLVAGSSSSSPAQLCVFQGRLFFAASTSSGRELWSTTGTAAGTALYADILPGSGSSHPQQLVAAGTKLYFAATTSATGEELHVIGGLGSTPRLVRDLRAGTTSASLAELAAFGERLLFRADDGATGPEPWISDGTAQGTFALADLESGTRGSFATAFRVLGARAVFRAQTTAAGAELFVTDGTSAGTSLLIDLFPGATSSAPHDLLLGFGGILFGASRGDVGDELFFTDGTSGGTRLVADLRVGSSSSEPANLAFALGKVLFKAQLPNEGAELYATSGTAATTALVANLSIDRGDAAPMPMGTSGTRLLFAAFDDVGNTLAWGSDGSTNGTVSTNVFARGASGDAVSWNGEVWFTGSQGNVSSELFRSDGTLLGTRVGVDVWAGFNGSAPQQLRAIGQRLYFAASDARGREPWVSDGTAVGTFQLADIGSGGSDPAEFTAAGSRVFFSAFDTTNGRELWCTDGTSGGTRLVANLSSGAFSSNPRELTAFGGRLVFAASNGTAGDELFQADAQGQSAGVLVEVNAGSTPSNPSELSVLGNWLYFAAQTGAHGVELWRTDGTQGGTQLVADLRGGTAGSQPRELVASGSTLFFLADDGARGLELHAVRNGVASLVTDLAPGRASGVQEGSLTALATPGLVAFVGQNSQSGLQLFLSDGTAAGTRQVTTFVGRPGIGAARIDRLMVHGDALWFRADDGQIGEELWLLRGGEGGQPFATVYGAGCLGTGNRSPRIQASNAPRLGTTFGVELHDARASSVAALHLGFGAIDLPLGGCSLLVAPPLTQLAVLPTDAAGRAALLIPIPADALLTGAAFALQWAVLDPQGRLFGVATLSDGLRVRVGR
;
A
#
# COMPACT_ATOMS: atom_id res chain seq x y z
N MET A 1 -62.98 23.54 21.14
CA MET A 1 -62.61 24.43 22.28
C MET A 1 -61.16 24.16 22.64
N ASN A 2 -60.39 25.18 23.04
CA ASN A 2 -59.05 25.16 23.64
C ASN A 2 -58.23 23.85 23.57
N HIS A 3 -57.42 23.70 22.53
CA HIS A 3 -56.13 23.00 22.64
C HIS A 3 -55.02 24.04 22.76
N ARG A 4 -54.18 23.94 23.81
CA ARG A 4 -52.93 24.69 23.93
C ARG A 4 -51.78 23.85 23.36
N PRO A 5 -50.85 24.42 22.57
CA PRO A 5 -49.61 23.73 22.26
C PRO A 5 -48.71 23.64 23.50
N LEU A 6 -47.94 22.55 23.62
CA LEU A 6 -46.89 22.41 24.63
C LEU A 6 -45.59 23.04 24.12
N PRO A 7 -44.82 23.77 24.97
CA PRO A 7 -43.54 24.35 24.58
C PRO A 7 -42.39 23.32 24.56
N LEU A 8 -41.37 23.60 23.77
CA LEU A 8 -40.24 22.72 23.48
C LEU A 8 -39.18 22.71 24.61
N PHE A 9 -39.50 22.17 25.79
CA PHE A 9 -38.56 22.10 26.93
C PHE A 9 -38.75 20.85 27.81
N ALA A 10 -38.54 19.65 27.25
CA ALA A 10 -38.63 18.39 28.00
C ALA A 10 -37.86 17.21 27.35
N LEU A 11 -36.52 17.26 27.26
CA LEU A 11 -35.75 16.11 26.74
C LEU A 11 -34.28 16.02 27.22
N LEU A 12 -34.06 15.96 28.55
CA LEU A 12 -32.77 15.59 29.16
C LEU A 12 -32.93 15.26 30.67
N ALA A 13 -33.03 13.98 31.06
CA ALA A 13 -32.61 13.43 32.38
C ALA A 13 -33.03 11.95 32.62
N LEU A 14 -32.09 11.02 32.40
CA LEU A 14 -31.86 9.74 33.14
C LEU A 14 -33.00 8.69 33.27
N ALA A 15 -32.65 7.49 33.77
CA ALA A 15 -33.44 6.25 33.66
C ALA A 15 -33.32 5.33 34.89
N SER A 16 -34.22 4.33 34.99
CA SER A 16 -34.07 3.12 35.83
C SER A 16 -34.91 1.94 35.29
N SER A 17 -34.54 0.72 35.70
CA SER A 17 -34.84 -0.60 35.06
C SER A 17 -36.07 -1.32 35.71
N PRO A 18 -36.49 -2.57 35.33
CA PRO A 18 -35.89 -3.56 34.41
C PRO A 18 -36.84 -4.42 33.50
N ALA A 19 -36.22 -5.35 32.74
CA ALA A 19 -36.71 -6.69 32.29
C ALA A 19 -37.10 -6.96 30.80
N GLN A 20 -36.30 -7.84 30.17
CA GLN A 20 -36.59 -8.87 29.14
C GLN A 20 -37.14 -8.53 27.73
N ALA A 21 -36.20 -8.10 26.87
CA ALA A 21 -35.73 -8.81 25.66
C ALA A 21 -36.68 -9.18 24.50
N GLN A 22 -36.55 -8.43 23.38
CA GLN A 22 -36.35 -9.00 22.03
C GLN A 22 -35.37 -8.10 21.24
N LEU A 23 -34.65 -8.65 20.26
CA LEU A 23 -33.42 -8.04 19.72
C LEU A 23 -33.64 -7.17 18.46
N GLN A 24 -33.00 -6.00 18.46
CA GLN A 24 -32.82 -5.06 17.34
C GLN A 24 -31.45 -4.38 17.52
N PRO A 25 -30.62 -4.17 16.47
CA PRO A 25 -29.34 -3.47 16.61
C PRO A 25 -29.57 -1.99 16.90
N ARG A 26 -29.32 -1.58 18.14
CA ARG A 26 -29.37 -0.15 18.54
C ARG A 26 -28.02 0.51 18.30
N GLU A 27 -28.05 1.85 18.12
CA GLU A 27 -26.90 2.71 18.41
C GLU A 27 -26.23 2.27 19.72
N ILE A 28 -24.90 2.25 19.75
CA ILE A 28 -24.18 2.11 21.00
C ILE A 28 -23.34 3.35 21.21
N ARG A 29 -23.50 3.94 22.40
CA ARG A 29 -22.87 5.20 22.78
C ARG A 29 -21.68 4.95 23.68
N THR A 30 -20.60 5.69 23.41
CA THR A 30 -19.68 6.26 24.41
C THR A 30 -19.08 5.30 25.45
N LEU A 31 -17.88 4.80 25.16
CA LEU A 31 -16.80 4.85 26.15
C LEU A 31 -16.17 6.26 26.11
N ALA A 32 -16.90 7.26 26.60
CA ALA A 32 -16.46 8.66 26.59
C ALA A 32 -16.65 9.30 27.97
N SER A 33 -15.54 9.49 28.68
CA SER A 33 -15.47 10.33 29.89
C SER A 33 -14.04 10.66 30.35
N SER A 34 -13.02 9.88 29.96
CA SER A 34 -11.68 9.99 30.56
C SER A 34 -10.51 9.69 29.59
N ALA A 35 -10.11 10.72 28.83
CA ALA A 35 -8.74 11.00 28.32
C ALA A 35 -7.91 9.94 27.56
N ARG A 36 -8.33 8.67 27.46
CA ARG A 36 -7.55 7.56 26.92
C ARG A 36 -8.46 6.61 26.15
N SER A 37 -8.46 6.73 24.83
CA SER A 37 -8.98 5.70 23.92
C SER A 37 -8.24 5.83 22.59
N GLY A 38 -7.63 4.75 22.12
CA GLY A 38 -6.88 4.67 20.86
C GLY A 38 -7.68 3.96 19.76
N ALA A 39 -7.24 4.16 18.52
CA ALA A 39 -7.73 3.42 17.36
C ALA A 39 -7.24 1.95 17.39
N PRO A 40 -7.92 1.02 16.68
CA PRO A 40 -7.57 -0.40 16.69
C PRO A 40 -6.29 -0.69 15.90
N GLU A 41 -5.30 -1.26 16.58
CA GLU A 41 -3.97 -1.57 16.05
C GLU A 41 -3.79 -3.09 15.89
N GLN A 42 -2.90 -3.53 14.98
CA GLN A 42 -2.59 -4.95 14.75
C GLN A 42 -3.84 -5.84 14.57
N ILE A 43 -4.84 -5.36 13.83
CA ILE A 43 -6.13 -6.05 13.69
C ILE A 43 -5.92 -7.41 13.02
N VAL A 44 -6.22 -8.48 13.75
CA VAL A 44 -6.23 -9.85 13.23
C VAL A 44 -7.62 -10.46 13.37
N ASP A 45 -8.07 -11.15 12.32
CA ASP A 45 -9.37 -11.81 12.31
C ASP A 45 -9.28 -13.19 13.01
N LEU A 46 -10.20 -13.44 13.95
CA LEU A 46 -10.38 -14.70 14.64
C LEU A 46 -11.74 -15.34 14.26
N GLY A 47 -12.21 -15.09 13.04
CA GLY A 47 -13.26 -15.84 12.32
C GLY A 47 -14.63 -15.15 12.32
N SER A 48 -15.13 -14.76 13.49
CA SER A 48 -16.34 -13.93 13.60
C SER A 48 -16.14 -12.73 14.52
N VAL A 49 -14.88 -12.46 14.89
CA VAL A 49 -14.46 -11.45 15.86
C VAL A 49 -13.08 -10.97 15.43
N ALA A 50 -12.83 -9.66 15.45
CA ALA A 50 -11.49 -9.12 15.29
C ALA A 50 -10.86 -8.95 16.67
N ILE A 51 -9.60 -9.38 16.80
CA ILE A 51 -8.75 -9.10 17.96
C ILE A 51 -7.76 -8.01 17.54
N PHE A 52 -7.61 -7.00 18.37
CA PHE A 52 -6.78 -5.83 18.09
C PHE A 52 -6.17 -5.31 19.40
N VAL A 53 -5.07 -4.58 19.28
CA VAL A 53 -4.51 -3.82 20.41
C VAL A 53 -5.18 -2.45 20.43
N ALA A 54 -5.57 -1.97 21.61
CA ALA A 54 -6.07 -0.61 21.74
C ALA A 54 -5.74 -0.02 23.12
N THR A 55 -5.43 1.27 23.10
CA THR A 55 -5.22 2.07 24.31
C THR A 55 -6.55 2.52 24.89
N SER A 56 -6.65 2.55 26.21
CA SER A 56 -7.89 2.81 26.95
C SER A 56 -7.61 3.47 28.31
N SER A 57 -8.64 3.64 29.14
CA SER A 57 -8.47 3.95 30.57
C SER A 57 -7.51 2.98 31.27
N TYR A 58 -7.50 1.73 30.82
CA TYR A 58 -6.68 0.60 31.26
C TYR A 58 -5.35 0.46 30.50
N GLY A 59 -4.83 1.55 29.92
CA GLY A 59 -3.61 1.52 29.09
C GLY A 59 -3.77 0.81 27.73
N ARG A 60 -2.62 0.56 27.07
CA ARG A 60 -2.48 -0.16 25.79
C ARG A 60 -2.50 -1.65 26.04
N GLU A 61 -3.66 -2.24 25.79
CA GLU A 61 -4.02 -3.62 26.14
C GLU A 61 -4.69 -4.32 24.95
N LEU A 62 -5.06 -5.59 25.12
CA LEU A 62 -5.70 -6.38 24.08
C LEU A 62 -7.24 -6.27 24.13
N TRP A 63 -7.87 -6.04 22.98
CA TRP A 63 -9.31 -5.82 22.82
C TRP A 63 -9.90 -6.74 21.75
N ARG A 64 -11.22 -6.93 21.81
CA ARG A 64 -12.03 -7.65 20.83
C ARG A 64 -13.09 -6.71 20.25
N THR A 65 -13.54 -6.96 19.02
CA THR A 65 -14.85 -6.51 18.50
C THR A 65 -15.49 -7.59 17.62
N ASP A 66 -16.80 -7.49 17.39
CA ASP A 66 -17.55 -8.22 16.35
C ASP A 66 -18.29 -7.27 15.41
N GLY A 67 -17.81 -6.01 15.31
CA GLY A 67 -18.49 -4.94 14.57
C GLY A 67 -19.63 -4.28 15.35
N THR A 68 -20.06 -4.86 16.49
CA THR A 68 -20.95 -4.21 17.45
C THR A 68 -20.16 -3.71 18.65
N LEU A 69 -20.49 -2.53 19.19
CA LEU A 69 -19.82 -2.02 20.40
C LEU A 69 -20.17 -2.86 21.64
N GLY A 70 -21.31 -3.57 21.64
CA GLY A 70 -21.61 -4.58 22.67
C GLY A 70 -20.59 -5.74 22.67
N GLY A 71 -19.99 -6.03 21.52
CA GLY A 71 -18.84 -6.91 21.38
C GLY A 71 -17.48 -6.23 21.48
N THR A 72 -17.42 -4.90 21.55
CA THR A 72 -16.17 -4.11 21.67
C THR A 72 -15.79 -3.91 23.13
N PHE A 73 -14.84 -4.70 23.63
CA PHE A 73 -14.40 -4.62 25.03
C PHE A 73 -12.95 -5.10 25.26
N LEU A 74 -12.41 -4.69 26.40
CA LEU A 74 -11.10 -5.10 26.92
C LEU A 74 -11.08 -6.60 27.18
N LEU A 75 -10.14 -7.33 26.59
CA LEU A 75 -9.93 -8.72 26.90
C LEU A 75 -9.27 -8.84 28.28
N ARG A 76 -8.12 -8.22 28.48
CA ARG A 76 -7.46 -8.24 29.80
C ARG A 76 -6.63 -6.99 30.02
N ASP A 77 -6.78 -6.45 31.23
CA ASP A 77 -5.83 -5.54 31.88
C ASP A 77 -4.63 -6.40 32.34
N VAL A 78 -3.54 -6.40 31.58
CA VAL A 78 -2.38 -7.28 31.80
C VAL A 78 -1.33 -6.63 32.72
N GLU A 79 -1.22 -5.30 32.72
CA GLU A 79 -0.46 -4.50 33.71
C GLU A 79 -1.45 -3.70 34.61
N PRO A 80 -1.98 -4.32 35.70
CA PRO A 80 -3.25 -3.91 36.31
C PRO A 80 -3.36 -2.42 36.68
N GLY A 81 -4.17 -1.68 35.93
CA GLY A 81 -4.55 -0.30 36.23
C GLY A 81 -4.38 0.65 35.05
N PRO A 82 -3.62 1.76 35.19
CA PRO A 82 -3.46 2.75 34.13
C PRO A 82 -2.25 2.50 33.21
N GLU A 83 -1.40 1.55 33.58
CA GLU A 83 -0.16 1.17 32.89
C GLU A 83 -0.50 0.35 31.63
N SER A 84 0.51 0.02 30.82
CA SER A 84 0.30 -0.63 29.53
C SER A 84 1.16 -1.88 29.39
N SER A 85 0.53 -3.03 29.17
CA SER A 85 1.26 -4.25 28.83
C SER A 85 1.88 -4.23 27.43
N ASP A 86 1.50 -3.29 26.57
CA ASP A 86 2.07 -3.16 25.22
C ASP A 86 2.03 -4.50 24.44
N PRO A 87 0.83 -5.05 24.13
CA PRO A 87 0.69 -6.23 23.27
C PRO A 87 1.29 -6.00 21.88
N ARG A 88 2.06 -6.98 21.38
CA ARG A 88 2.76 -6.88 20.08
C ARG A 88 2.83 -8.20 19.32
N GLU A 89 3.08 -8.08 18.02
CA GLU A 89 3.28 -9.21 17.09
C GLU A 89 2.08 -10.16 17.07
N LEU A 90 0.87 -9.61 16.99
CA LEU A 90 -0.37 -10.39 16.99
C LEU A 90 -0.39 -11.39 15.82
N VAL A 91 -0.34 -12.68 16.17
CA VAL A 91 -0.25 -13.80 15.22
C VAL A 91 -1.32 -14.83 15.53
N VAL A 92 -2.16 -15.13 14.54
CA VAL A 92 -3.24 -16.12 14.65
C VAL A 92 -2.67 -17.53 14.52
N VAL A 93 -2.96 -18.38 15.51
CA VAL A 93 -2.54 -19.79 15.55
C VAL A 93 -3.74 -20.64 15.95
N GLY A 94 -4.46 -21.13 14.94
CA GLY A 94 -5.72 -21.85 15.15
C GLY A 94 -6.76 -20.96 15.85
N PRO A 95 -7.43 -21.42 16.92
CA PRO A 95 -8.45 -20.64 17.63
C PRO A 95 -7.88 -19.64 18.65
N ARG A 96 -6.63 -19.17 18.46
CA ARG A 96 -5.95 -18.26 19.37
C ARG A 96 -5.17 -17.18 18.64
N VAL A 97 -5.04 -16.02 19.30
CA VAL A 97 -4.04 -15.01 18.95
C VAL A 97 -2.91 -15.07 19.98
N PHE A 98 -1.69 -15.15 19.49
CA PHE A 98 -0.46 -15.02 20.27
C PHE A 98 0.08 -13.61 20.11
N PHE A 99 0.64 -13.07 21.18
CA PHE A 99 1.18 -11.72 21.23
C PHE A 99 2.24 -11.66 22.34
N THR A 100 3.25 -10.82 22.19
CA THR A 100 4.20 -10.53 23.27
C THR A 100 3.67 -9.34 24.07
N ALA A 101 3.81 -9.36 25.39
CA ALA A 101 3.40 -8.25 26.25
C ALA A 101 4.31 -8.16 27.49
N VAL A 102 4.50 -6.95 27.99
CA VAL A 102 5.14 -6.64 29.27
C VAL A 102 4.27 -7.16 30.42
N SER A 103 4.91 -7.55 31.53
CA SER A 103 4.24 -8.09 32.70
C SER A 103 4.98 -7.71 33.98
N ALA A 104 4.22 -7.40 35.03
CA ALA A 104 4.69 -6.78 36.26
C ALA A 104 5.90 -7.51 36.86
N GLY A 105 7.06 -6.83 36.91
CA GLY A 105 8.30 -7.39 37.47
C GLY A 105 8.97 -8.51 36.66
N LEU A 106 8.42 -8.88 35.50
CA LEU A 106 8.96 -9.91 34.58
C LEU A 106 9.48 -9.31 33.27
N GLY A 107 9.02 -8.12 32.86
CA GLY A 107 9.35 -7.54 31.56
C GLY A 107 8.56 -8.19 30.42
N ARG A 108 9.06 -8.12 29.17
CA ARG A 108 8.33 -8.69 28.02
C ARG A 108 8.38 -10.22 28.05
N ARG A 109 7.19 -10.81 27.94
CA ARG A 109 6.91 -12.25 27.91
C ARG A 109 5.92 -12.56 26.80
N LEU A 110 5.74 -13.84 26.49
CA LEU A 110 4.72 -14.27 25.54
C LEU A 110 3.37 -14.41 26.25
N TRP A 111 2.30 -13.98 25.59
CA TRP A 111 0.91 -14.12 25.99
C TRP A 111 0.08 -14.77 24.87
N SER A 112 -1.12 -15.22 25.23
CA SER A 112 -2.08 -15.78 24.28
C SER A 112 -3.52 -15.47 24.72
N THR A 113 -4.43 -15.40 23.76
CA THR A 113 -5.89 -15.27 23.97
C THR A 113 -6.66 -16.19 23.03
N ASP A 114 -7.88 -16.56 23.41
CA ASP A 114 -8.90 -17.17 22.55
C ASP A 114 -10.02 -16.16 22.15
N GLY A 115 -9.78 -14.86 22.38
CA GLY A 115 -10.80 -13.83 22.23
C GLY A 115 -11.73 -13.69 23.43
N THR A 116 -11.43 -14.32 24.58
CA THR A 116 -12.16 -14.10 25.85
C THR A 116 -11.24 -13.53 26.94
N PRO A 117 -11.79 -12.76 27.91
CA PRO A 117 -11.03 -12.30 29.07
C PRO A 117 -10.40 -13.43 29.89
N THR A 118 -11.14 -14.53 30.05
CA THR A 118 -10.72 -15.71 30.80
C THR A 118 -9.64 -16.53 30.09
N GLY A 119 -9.63 -16.54 28.76
CA GLY A 119 -8.60 -17.23 27.96
C GLY A 119 -7.34 -16.39 27.71
N THR A 120 -7.40 -15.08 27.94
CA THR A 120 -6.26 -14.16 27.81
C THR A 120 -5.29 -14.32 28.98
N ARG A 121 -4.09 -14.85 28.73
CA ARG A 121 -3.11 -15.19 29.80
C ARG A 121 -1.65 -15.24 29.34
N LEU A 122 -0.77 -15.09 30.32
CA LEU A 122 0.67 -15.28 30.23
C LEU A 122 0.98 -16.71 29.77
N ALA A 123 1.84 -16.84 28.76
CA ALA A 123 2.25 -18.12 28.21
C ALA A 123 3.52 -18.67 28.90
N SER A 124 4.43 -17.84 29.41
CA SER A 124 5.51 -18.26 30.33
C SER A 124 6.13 -17.08 31.08
N GLU A 125 6.50 -17.30 32.34
CA GLU A 125 7.30 -16.36 33.15
C GLU A 125 8.81 -16.52 32.91
N LEU A 126 9.24 -17.67 32.35
CA LEU A 126 10.65 -18.04 32.21
C LEU A 126 11.25 -17.68 30.84
N ILE A 127 10.43 -17.58 29.79
CA ILE A 127 10.89 -17.30 28.43
C ILE A 127 10.90 -15.79 28.17
N GLU A 128 12.10 -15.24 28.09
CA GLU A 128 12.39 -13.81 28.05
C GLU A 128 12.54 -13.31 26.62
N ASN A 129 12.10 -12.06 26.40
CA ASN A 129 12.24 -11.33 25.13
C ASN A 129 11.86 -12.12 23.86
N PRO A 130 10.65 -12.75 23.82
CA PRO A 130 10.15 -13.36 22.59
C PRO A 130 10.03 -12.32 21.46
N SER A 131 10.42 -12.69 20.25
CA SER A 131 10.37 -11.84 19.05
C SER A 131 10.36 -12.64 17.74
N GLY A 132 9.80 -12.04 16.69
CA GLY A 132 9.62 -12.68 15.38
C GLY A 132 8.48 -13.70 15.38
N LEU A 133 7.39 -13.43 16.12
CA LEU A 133 6.27 -14.38 16.25
C LEU A 133 5.79 -14.85 14.87
N THR A 134 5.72 -16.16 14.68
CA THR A 134 5.36 -16.80 13.42
C THR A 134 4.44 -18.00 13.68
N ALA A 135 3.34 -18.11 12.92
CA ALA A 135 2.39 -19.21 13.05
C ALA A 135 2.89 -20.46 12.29
N PHE A 136 3.25 -21.53 13.00
CA PHE A 136 3.70 -22.77 12.36
C PHE A 136 3.33 -24.02 13.15
N GLY A 137 2.85 -25.07 12.45
CA GLY A 137 2.55 -26.37 13.06
C GLY A 137 1.48 -26.35 14.17
N GLY A 138 0.58 -25.36 14.18
CA GLY A 138 -0.39 -25.16 15.27
C GLY A 138 0.21 -24.61 16.56
N ARG A 139 1.44 -24.08 16.51
CA ARG A 139 2.14 -23.39 17.61
C ARG A 139 2.59 -22.00 17.15
N CYS A 140 2.88 -21.12 18.11
CA CYS A 140 3.59 -19.88 17.85
C CYS A 140 5.10 -20.13 18.01
N TRP A 141 5.90 -19.65 17.06
CA TRP A 141 7.36 -19.82 17.00
C TRP A 141 8.06 -18.48 16.96
N PHE A 142 9.20 -18.39 17.63
CA PHE A 142 9.89 -17.12 17.88
C PHE A 142 11.32 -17.34 18.38
N ALA A 143 12.16 -16.32 18.24
CA ALA A 143 13.40 -16.24 19.01
C ALA A 143 13.08 -15.77 20.43
N GLY A 144 13.63 -16.43 21.44
CA GLY A 144 13.42 -16.11 22.85
C GLY A 144 14.34 -16.95 23.72
N GLY A 145 14.42 -16.67 25.02
CA GLY A 145 15.48 -17.28 25.83
C GLY A 145 15.21 -17.45 27.31
N THR A 146 16.21 -17.98 28.01
CA THR A 146 16.34 -17.92 29.47
C THR A 146 17.74 -17.42 29.80
N ALA A 147 17.95 -16.87 30.99
CA ALA A 147 19.28 -16.51 31.47
C ALA A 147 20.31 -17.69 31.47
N ALA A 148 19.84 -18.94 31.42
CA ALA A 148 20.68 -20.14 31.36
C ALA A 148 20.95 -20.66 29.93
N SER A 149 20.18 -20.22 28.93
CA SER A 149 20.21 -20.71 27.54
C SER A 149 20.46 -19.63 26.48
N GLY A 150 20.47 -18.35 26.89
CA GLY A 150 20.38 -17.21 25.98
C GLY A 150 19.23 -17.29 24.97
N VAL A 151 19.33 -16.52 23.88
CA VAL A 151 18.29 -16.37 22.84
C VAL A 151 18.41 -17.46 21.77
N GLU A 152 17.41 -18.32 21.77
CA GLU A 152 17.34 -19.60 21.07
C GLU A 152 15.98 -19.79 20.39
N LEU A 153 15.76 -20.92 19.71
CA LEU A 153 14.47 -21.19 19.08
C LEU A 153 13.45 -21.62 20.14
N CYS A 154 12.39 -20.83 20.32
CA CYS A 154 11.31 -21.11 21.25
C CYS A 154 9.99 -21.48 20.52
N SER A 155 9.09 -22.17 21.22
CA SER A 155 7.74 -22.44 20.74
C SER A 155 6.70 -22.37 21.87
N SER A 156 5.42 -22.14 21.52
CA SER A 156 4.31 -22.08 22.48
C SER A 156 2.97 -22.57 21.92
N ASP A 157 2.17 -23.16 22.80
CA ASP A 157 0.72 -23.41 22.61
C ASP A 157 -0.18 -22.51 23.50
N GLY A 158 0.40 -21.54 24.20
CA GLY A 158 -0.33 -20.64 25.09
C GLY A 158 -0.55 -21.22 26.49
N THR A 159 0.35 -22.09 26.95
CA THR A 159 0.40 -22.64 28.32
C THR A 159 1.81 -22.53 28.90
N ALA A 160 1.91 -22.37 30.22
CA ALA A 160 3.18 -22.34 30.95
C ALA A 160 4.05 -23.59 30.71
N GLY A 161 3.45 -24.78 30.76
CA GLY A 161 4.15 -26.04 30.51
C GLY A 161 4.48 -26.32 29.03
N GLY A 162 3.81 -25.65 28.10
CA GLY A 162 4.03 -25.77 26.66
C GLY A 162 4.83 -24.62 26.04
N THR A 163 5.36 -23.69 26.84
CA THR A 163 6.11 -22.52 26.35
C THR A 163 7.55 -22.61 26.82
N THR A 164 8.43 -23.08 25.92
CA THR A 164 9.81 -23.43 26.25
C THR A 164 10.78 -22.91 25.19
N VAL A 165 12.06 -22.84 25.56
CA VAL A 165 13.14 -23.05 24.59
C VAL A 165 12.88 -24.43 23.97
N PHE A 166 12.69 -24.44 22.66
CA PHE A 166 12.34 -25.65 21.91
C PHE A 166 13.60 -26.37 21.41
N ALA A 167 14.60 -25.59 21.00
CA ALA A 167 15.93 -26.07 20.74
C ALA A 167 16.95 -25.00 21.16
N ASP A 168 17.75 -25.34 22.18
CA ASP A 168 19.00 -24.66 22.49
C ASP A 168 20.05 -25.19 21.50
N LEU A 169 20.43 -24.35 20.54
CA LEU A 169 21.35 -24.67 19.45
C LEU A 169 22.80 -24.33 19.79
N VAL A 170 23.07 -23.53 20.83
CA VAL A 170 24.41 -23.15 21.31
C VAL A 170 24.50 -23.30 22.84
N ALA A 171 24.46 -24.57 23.26
CA ALA A 171 24.32 -25.04 24.64
C ALA A 171 24.91 -24.13 25.74
N GLY A 172 24.03 -23.68 26.64
CA GLY A 172 24.35 -22.78 27.75
C GLY A 172 23.95 -21.34 27.45
N SER A 173 24.46 -20.35 28.20
CA SER A 173 24.00 -18.95 28.10
C SER A 173 24.51 -18.19 26.86
N SER A 174 24.83 -18.90 25.77
CA SER A 174 25.16 -18.31 24.45
C SER A 174 23.87 -18.16 23.63
N SER A 175 23.92 -17.74 22.36
CA SER A 175 22.68 -17.45 21.61
C SER A 175 22.83 -17.67 20.11
N SER A 176 22.05 -18.62 19.58
CA SER A 176 21.94 -18.88 18.15
C SER A 176 21.18 -17.81 17.37
N SER A 177 20.43 -16.96 18.08
CA SER A 177 19.73 -15.80 17.51
C SER A 177 18.91 -16.11 16.25
N PRO A 178 17.94 -17.05 16.29
CA PRO A 178 17.10 -17.38 15.14
C PRO A 178 16.44 -16.14 14.58
N ALA A 179 16.55 -15.90 13.27
CA ALA A 179 15.91 -14.76 12.64
C ALA A 179 15.33 -15.12 11.28
N GLN A 180 14.37 -14.29 10.86
CA GLN A 180 13.66 -14.42 9.60
C GLN A 180 12.95 -15.77 9.47
N LEU A 181 12.01 -15.94 10.39
CA LEU A 181 11.12 -17.09 10.46
C LEU A 181 10.16 -17.04 9.28
N CYS A 182 10.39 -17.89 8.27
CA CYS A 182 9.52 -18.03 7.11
C CYS A 182 8.93 -19.44 7.05
N VAL A 183 7.62 -19.52 6.80
CA VAL A 183 6.88 -20.78 6.74
C VAL A 183 6.89 -21.30 5.30
N PHE A 184 7.38 -22.52 5.12
CA PHE A 184 7.48 -23.12 3.80
C PHE A 184 7.24 -24.63 3.82
N GLN A 185 6.31 -25.10 2.99
CA GLN A 185 6.00 -26.52 2.74
C GLN A 185 5.95 -27.42 3.99
N GLY A 186 5.46 -26.90 5.12
CA GLY A 186 5.37 -27.68 6.36
C GLY A 186 6.65 -27.74 7.19
N ARG A 187 7.61 -26.84 6.96
CA ARG A 187 8.68 -26.47 7.90
C ARG A 187 8.64 -24.97 8.21
N LEU A 188 9.22 -24.62 9.34
CA LEU A 188 9.69 -23.28 9.63
C LEU A 188 11.18 -23.21 9.29
N PHE A 189 11.56 -22.26 8.45
CA PHE A 189 12.95 -21.95 8.12
C PHE A 189 13.36 -20.63 8.76
N PHE A 190 14.62 -20.54 9.17
CA PHE A 190 15.20 -19.40 9.86
C PHE A 190 16.73 -19.48 9.76
N ALA A 191 17.41 -18.35 9.73
CA ALA A 191 18.87 -18.34 9.75
C ALA A 191 19.39 -18.12 11.19
N ALA A 192 20.20 -19.06 11.68
CA ALA A 192 20.72 -19.10 13.06
C ALA A 192 22.21 -19.44 13.11
N SER A 193 22.88 -18.96 14.16
CA SER A 193 24.32 -19.05 14.39
C SER A 193 24.69 -20.25 15.27
N THR A 194 25.72 -21.02 14.90
CA THR A 194 26.32 -22.06 15.75
C THR A 194 27.84 -22.13 15.53
N SER A 195 28.50 -23.23 15.90
CA SER A 195 29.91 -23.47 15.51
C SER A 195 30.12 -23.58 14.00
N SER A 196 29.06 -23.86 13.22
CA SER A 196 29.07 -23.73 11.75
C SER A 196 28.79 -22.29 11.28
N GLY A 197 28.93 -21.30 12.16
CA GLY A 197 28.53 -19.91 11.92
C GLY A 197 27.04 -19.74 11.60
N ARG A 198 26.68 -18.67 10.88
CA ARG A 198 25.29 -18.31 10.59
C ARG A 198 24.82 -18.84 9.24
N GLU A 199 24.03 -19.89 9.34
CA GLU A 199 23.62 -20.78 8.25
C GLU A 199 22.09 -20.96 8.22
N LEU A 200 21.59 -21.72 7.24
CA LEU A 200 20.15 -21.95 7.12
C LEU A 200 19.74 -23.12 8.01
N TRP A 201 18.91 -22.83 9.01
CA TRP A 201 18.29 -23.81 9.89
C TRP A 201 16.81 -23.99 9.53
N SER A 202 16.24 -25.10 9.97
CA SER A 202 14.79 -25.30 9.93
C SER A 202 14.32 -26.28 10.98
N THR A 203 13.02 -26.27 11.25
CA THR A 203 12.36 -27.31 12.06
C THR A 203 11.04 -27.77 11.43
N THR A 204 10.73 -29.06 11.64
CA THR A 204 9.38 -29.63 11.43
C THR A 204 8.46 -29.43 12.65
N GLY A 205 8.94 -28.79 13.72
CA GLY A 205 8.26 -28.75 15.01
C GLY A 205 8.56 -29.94 15.92
N THR A 206 9.65 -30.67 15.67
CA THR A 206 10.12 -31.79 16.49
C THR A 206 11.62 -31.65 16.74
N ALA A 207 12.14 -32.06 17.91
CA ALA A 207 13.56 -31.93 18.23
C ALA A 207 14.46 -32.69 17.23
N ALA A 208 14.07 -33.90 16.82
CA ALA A 208 14.76 -34.68 15.78
C ALA A 208 14.61 -34.11 14.35
N GLY A 209 13.71 -33.14 14.16
CA GLY A 209 13.50 -32.42 12.90
C GLY A 209 14.03 -30.99 12.89
N THR A 210 14.52 -30.47 14.03
CA THR A 210 15.28 -29.23 14.12
C THR A 210 16.74 -29.50 13.80
N ALA A 211 17.23 -28.92 12.73
CA ALA A 211 18.62 -29.06 12.33
C ALA A 211 19.08 -27.89 11.44
N LEU A 212 20.40 -27.76 11.35
CA LEU A 212 21.07 -27.12 10.24
C LEU A 212 20.54 -27.75 8.95
N TYR A 213 19.79 -26.99 8.16
CA TYR A 213 19.19 -27.48 6.92
C TYR A 213 20.25 -27.57 5.82
N ALA A 214 21.18 -26.62 5.80
CA ALA A 214 22.47 -26.78 5.15
C ALA A 214 23.52 -25.87 5.79
N ASP A 215 24.73 -26.40 5.90
CA ASP A 215 25.98 -25.65 5.98
C ASP A 215 26.32 -25.23 4.55
N ILE A 216 25.81 -24.08 4.11
CA ILE A 216 25.92 -23.60 2.73
C ILE A 216 27.35 -23.08 2.48
N LEU A 217 28.03 -22.54 3.50
CA LEU A 217 29.44 -22.14 3.45
C LEU A 217 30.29 -22.97 4.43
N PRO A 218 30.66 -24.22 4.05
CA PRO A 218 31.20 -25.24 4.96
C PRO A 218 32.31 -24.80 5.91
N GLY A 219 32.08 -25.04 7.21
CA GLY A 219 33.05 -24.78 8.28
C GLY A 219 32.50 -23.75 9.27
N SER A 220 33.34 -22.90 9.83
CA SER A 220 32.90 -21.76 10.65
C SER A 220 32.65 -20.50 9.79
N GLY A 221 32.31 -20.68 8.52
CA GLY A 221 31.92 -19.60 7.63
C GLY A 221 30.55 -19.06 8.02
N SER A 222 30.03 -18.08 7.29
CA SER A 222 28.62 -17.74 7.39
C SER A 222 28.13 -17.47 5.98
N SER A 223 27.42 -18.45 5.45
CA SER A 223 26.73 -18.35 4.17
C SER A 223 25.70 -17.27 4.21
N HIS A 224 25.25 -16.84 5.39
CA HIS A 224 24.37 -15.70 5.48
C HIS A 224 23.14 -15.97 4.58
N PRO A 225 22.23 -16.91 4.89
CA PRO A 225 21.06 -17.19 4.05
C PRO A 225 19.93 -16.17 4.27
N GLN A 226 19.68 -15.23 3.35
CA GLN A 226 19.40 -13.85 3.79
C GLN A 226 18.62 -12.76 2.93
N GLN A 227 17.72 -12.00 3.63
CA GLN A 227 16.54 -11.05 3.52
C GLN A 227 14.91 -11.23 3.87
N LEU A 228 13.87 -12.20 3.93
CA LEU A 228 13.29 -13.62 3.58
C LEU A 228 11.83 -13.68 3.03
N VAL A 229 11.55 -14.49 1.95
CA VAL A 229 10.20 -14.80 1.41
C VAL A 229 9.99 -16.28 0.99
N ALA A 230 8.74 -16.74 0.95
CA ALA A 230 8.30 -17.97 0.27
C ALA A 230 7.32 -17.63 -0.86
N ALA A 231 7.43 -18.32 -2.00
CA ALA A 231 6.52 -18.12 -3.12
C ALA A 231 6.29 -19.48 -3.80
N GLY A 232 5.09 -20.04 -3.62
CA GLY A 232 4.70 -21.29 -4.26
C GLY A 232 5.44 -22.51 -3.70
N THR A 233 5.88 -23.41 -4.59
CA THR A 233 6.48 -24.71 -4.22
C THR A 233 7.94 -24.66 -3.77
N LYS A 234 8.53 -23.48 -3.59
CA LYS A 234 9.97 -23.31 -3.33
C LYS A 234 10.26 -22.26 -2.24
N LEU A 235 11.38 -22.42 -1.52
CA LEU A 235 11.85 -21.48 -0.49
C LEU A 235 13.15 -20.84 -0.87
N TYR A 236 13.25 -19.58 -0.47
CA TYR A 236 13.25 -18.54 -1.45
C TYR A 236 14.02 -17.33 -0.85
N PHE A 237 15.36 -17.35 -0.94
CA PHE A 237 16.30 -16.69 -0.03
C PHE A 237 17.72 -16.49 -0.61
N ALA A 238 18.41 -15.40 -0.27
CA ALA A 238 19.84 -15.28 -0.58
C ALA A 238 20.73 -16.25 0.20
N ALA A 239 21.99 -16.56 -0.21
CA ALA A 239 23.04 -17.09 0.69
C ALA A 239 24.45 -17.14 0.05
N THR A 240 25.45 -16.43 0.58
CA THR A 240 26.89 -16.42 0.21
C THR A 240 27.62 -17.78 0.19
N THR A 241 28.61 -17.93 -0.71
CA THR A 241 29.75 -18.86 -0.54
C THR A 241 31.09 -18.25 -1.01
N SER A 242 32.16 -19.05 -1.06
CA SER A 242 33.55 -18.60 -1.14
C SER A 242 34.25 -18.56 -2.49
N ALA A 243 33.91 -19.36 -3.50
CA ALA A 243 34.58 -19.34 -4.82
C ALA A 243 34.15 -18.14 -5.70
N THR A 244 33.55 -17.15 -5.06
CA THR A 244 32.22 -16.63 -5.42
C THR A 244 31.88 -15.38 -4.56
N GLY A 245 30.60 -15.09 -4.28
CA GLY A 245 30.11 -13.91 -3.52
C GLY A 245 28.96 -14.20 -2.55
N GLU A 246 28.24 -13.18 -2.05
CA GLU A 246 26.76 -13.35 -1.97
C GLU A 246 26.17 -13.12 -3.33
N GLU A 247 25.17 -13.97 -3.53
CA GLU A 247 24.03 -13.94 -4.38
C GLU A 247 22.93 -14.79 -3.69
N LEU A 248 22.04 -15.40 -4.46
CA LEU A 248 20.82 -16.11 -4.08
C LEU A 248 20.69 -17.68 -3.96
N HIS A 249 20.35 -18.36 -2.86
CA HIS A 249 20.26 -19.85 -2.91
C HIS A 249 18.91 -20.47 -3.33
N VAL A 250 18.91 -21.74 -3.83
CA VAL A 250 17.68 -22.51 -4.13
C VAL A 250 17.29 -23.62 -3.15
N ILE A 251 16.11 -23.54 -2.53
CA ILE A 251 15.37 -24.73 -2.08
C ILE A 251 14.25 -25.02 -3.09
N GLY A 252 14.51 -26.00 -3.96
CA GLY A 252 13.61 -26.42 -5.03
C GLY A 252 12.34 -27.15 -4.56
N GLY A 253 12.31 -27.55 -3.30
CA GLY A 253 11.21 -28.19 -2.60
C GLY A 253 11.71 -28.78 -1.27
N LEU A 254 10.80 -29.17 -0.38
CA LEU A 254 11.17 -29.69 0.94
C LEU A 254 12.07 -30.94 0.83
N GLY A 255 13.30 -30.86 1.33
CA GLY A 255 14.29 -31.93 1.26
C GLY A 255 15.31 -31.81 0.11
N SER A 256 15.17 -30.84 -0.80
CA SER A 256 16.32 -30.42 -1.63
C SER A 256 17.27 -29.59 -0.78
N THR A 257 18.58 -29.84 -0.87
CA THR A 257 19.57 -28.89 -0.35
C THR A 257 19.39 -27.52 -1.02
N PRO A 258 19.75 -26.43 -0.33
CA PRO A 258 20.26 -25.24 -1.01
C PRO A 258 21.24 -25.67 -2.10
N ARG A 259 21.10 -25.14 -3.31
CA ARG A 259 22.20 -25.12 -4.27
C ARG A 259 22.40 -23.71 -4.82
N LEU A 260 23.62 -23.53 -5.30
CA LEU A 260 23.98 -22.58 -6.33
C LEU A 260 23.03 -22.77 -7.52
N VAL A 261 22.37 -21.72 -7.99
CA VAL A 261 21.28 -21.87 -8.94
C VAL A 261 21.78 -21.88 -10.41
N ARG A 262 22.82 -21.07 -10.78
CA ARG A 262 23.76 -21.02 -11.97
C ARG A 262 24.55 -19.68 -12.06
N ASP A 263 25.65 -19.74 -12.81
CA ASP A 263 26.10 -18.84 -13.92
C ASP A 263 25.63 -17.32 -14.00
N LEU A 264 26.55 -16.35 -13.80
CA LEU A 264 26.67 -14.93 -14.22
C LEU A 264 28.09 -14.29 -14.38
N ARG A 265 28.35 -13.14 -13.72
CA ARG A 265 29.59 -12.38 -13.69
C ARG A 265 30.72 -13.36 -13.50
N ALA A 266 31.78 -13.22 -14.26
CA ALA A 266 32.88 -14.15 -14.11
C ALA A 266 33.78 -13.69 -12.94
N GLY A 267 33.85 -14.42 -11.82
CA GLY A 267 34.79 -14.10 -10.71
C GLY A 267 34.24 -14.20 -9.27
N THR A 268 34.09 -13.07 -8.59
CA THR A 268 33.49 -12.92 -7.25
C THR A 268 32.69 -11.59 -7.16
N THR A 269 31.37 -11.55 -7.35
CA THR A 269 30.65 -10.26 -7.59
C THR A 269 29.08 -10.24 -7.44
N SER A 270 28.58 -9.79 -6.30
CA SER A 270 27.64 -8.63 -6.21
C SER A 270 26.25 -8.56 -6.88
N ALA A 271 25.52 -9.66 -6.98
CA ALA A 271 24.12 -9.86 -6.56
C ALA A 271 22.91 -8.87 -6.57
N SER A 272 23.02 -7.54 -6.46
CA SER A 272 22.00 -6.52 -6.05
C SER A 272 20.59 -6.97 -5.64
N LEU A 273 20.17 -6.80 -4.37
CA LEU A 273 18.95 -7.45 -3.86
C LEU A 273 17.99 -6.53 -3.01
N ALA A 274 16.79 -6.16 -3.49
CA ALA A 274 15.79 -5.15 -2.97
C ALA A 274 14.32 -5.23 -3.59
N GLU A 275 13.46 -4.17 -3.60
CA GLU A 275 12.04 -3.88 -4.10
C GLU A 275 10.96 -5.02 -4.17
N LEU A 276 11.26 -6.20 -3.64
CA LEU A 276 10.43 -7.34 -3.25
C LEU A 276 8.89 -7.44 -3.48
N ALA A 277 8.47 -8.38 -4.35
CA ALA A 277 7.08 -8.70 -4.67
C ALA A 277 6.84 -10.16 -5.15
N ALA A 278 5.83 -10.86 -4.56
CA ALA A 278 5.61 -12.33 -4.59
C ALA A 278 4.80 -12.91 -5.77
N PHE A 279 5.43 -13.29 -6.87
CA PHE A 279 4.68 -13.74 -8.05
C PHE A 279 4.26 -15.17 -7.95
N GLY A 280 3.42 -15.56 -6.98
CA GLY A 280 2.97 -16.96 -6.85
C GLY A 280 4.16 -17.87 -6.61
N GLU A 281 4.77 -18.45 -7.64
CA GLU A 281 6.10 -19.04 -7.55
C GLU A 281 7.25 -17.98 -7.73
N ARG A 282 7.07 -16.61 -7.88
CA ARG A 282 7.96 -15.71 -8.72
C ARG A 282 8.64 -14.24 -8.52
N LEU A 283 10.00 -14.03 -8.70
CA LEU A 283 11.05 -13.00 -8.21
C LEU A 283 11.77 -12.37 -9.43
N LEU A 284 12.36 -11.18 -9.24
CA LEU A 284 12.46 -9.96 -10.08
C LEU A 284 13.68 -9.08 -9.60
N PHE A 285 14.51 -8.26 -10.30
CA PHE A 285 15.58 -7.43 -9.65
C PHE A 285 16.41 -6.33 -10.47
N ARG A 286 17.73 -5.96 -10.23
CA ARG A 286 18.68 -4.93 -10.91
C ARG A 286 20.34 -4.82 -10.54
N ALA A 287 21.59 -5.43 -10.94
CA ALA A 287 22.56 -6.25 -11.92
C ALA A 287 23.35 -5.73 -13.14
N ASP A 288 24.52 -5.25 -12.88
CA ASP A 288 25.66 -6.10 -12.73
C ASP A 288 25.58 -7.57 -13.24
N ASP A 289 25.33 -7.84 -14.53
CA ASP A 289 25.89 -9.07 -15.28
C ASP A 289 27.44 -8.71 -15.18
N GLY A 290 27.78 -7.42 -15.24
CA GLY A 290 29.11 -7.08 -15.70
C GLY A 290 29.29 -7.45 -17.18
N ALA A 291 28.27 -7.19 -18.01
CA ALA A 291 28.40 -6.78 -19.40
C ALA A 291 27.19 -5.98 -19.88
N THR A 292 26.10 -5.94 -19.10
CA THR A 292 24.83 -5.35 -19.51
C THR A 292 24.15 -4.49 -18.44
N GLY A 293 24.42 -3.19 -18.55
CA GLY A 293 23.89 -2.00 -17.85
C GLY A 293 22.48 -1.99 -17.19
N PRO A 294 22.07 -0.88 -16.53
CA PRO A 294 20.91 -0.88 -15.61
C PRO A 294 19.47 -1.30 -15.99
N GLU A 295 19.25 -2.64 -16.10
CA GLU A 295 17.99 -3.40 -16.29
C GLU A 295 17.51 -4.62 -15.42
N PRO A 296 16.21 -4.76 -15.13
CA PRO A 296 15.62 -5.87 -14.34
C PRO A 296 15.33 -7.21 -15.11
N TRP A 297 15.31 -8.45 -14.52
CA TRP A 297 15.24 -9.88 -15.12
C TRP A 297 14.07 -10.90 -14.61
N ILE A 298 14.11 -12.27 -14.85
CA ILE A 298 13.07 -13.36 -14.49
C ILE A 298 13.50 -14.88 -14.22
N SER A 299 12.75 -15.79 -13.50
CA SER A 299 13.06 -17.27 -13.22
C SER A 299 12.01 -18.39 -13.28
N ASP A 300 12.41 -19.65 -13.01
CA ASP A 300 11.66 -20.73 -12.31
C ASP A 300 12.33 -21.33 -11.02
N GLY A 301 13.61 -21.04 -10.74
CA GLY A 301 14.48 -21.72 -9.76
C GLY A 301 15.58 -22.65 -10.33
N THR A 302 15.94 -22.59 -11.63
CA THR A 302 16.87 -23.54 -12.29
C THR A 302 17.89 -22.92 -13.25
N ALA A 303 18.96 -23.67 -13.55
CA ALA A 303 20.09 -23.15 -14.32
C ALA A 303 19.80 -22.81 -15.78
N GLN A 304 18.71 -23.31 -16.36
CA GLN A 304 18.16 -22.70 -17.58
C GLN A 304 17.10 -21.67 -17.22
N GLY A 305 16.29 -22.03 -16.21
CA GLY A 305 15.20 -21.37 -15.49
C GLY A 305 14.93 -19.89 -15.59
N THR A 306 15.96 -19.11 -15.84
CA THR A 306 16.01 -17.74 -15.36
C THR A 306 16.93 -16.87 -16.21
N PHE A 307 16.71 -15.56 -16.32
CA PHE A 307 16.54 -15.16 -17.72
C PHE A 307 16.41 -13.67 -18.04
N ALA A 308 16.93 -13.34 -19.22
CA ALA A 308 16.83 -12.16 -20.06
C ALA A 308 15.45 -11.57 -20.41
N LEU A 309 15.43 -10.25 -20.55
CA LEU A 309 14.35 -9.36 -20.87
C LEU A 309 14.91 -8.52 -22.02
N ALA A 310 15.94 -7.64 -21.87
CA ALA A 310 16.39 -6.66 -22.93
C ALA A 310 17.40 -5.47 -22.64
N ASP A 311 17.47 -4.38 -23.47
CA ASP A 311 18.38 -3.15 -23.59
C ASP A 311 18.15 -2.01 -24.72
N LEU A 312 16.98 -1.36 -24.97
CA LEU A 312 16.79 -0.43 -26.15
C LEU A 312 17.79 0.73 -26.10
N GLU A 313 18.12 1.17 -24.89
CA GLU A 313 19.19 2.12 -24.60
C GLU A 313 20.58 1.47 -24.69
N SER A 314 20.75 0.74 -25.79
CA SER A 314 21.92 0.00 -26.24
C SER A 314 23.25 0.60 -25.80
N GLY A 315 23.93 -0.06 -24.87
CA GLY A 315 25.28 0.27 -24.41
C GLY A 315 25.40 0.87 -23.01
N THR A 316 25.71 0.02 -22.02
CA THR A 316 26.08 0.19 -20.59
C THR A 316 25.28 1.13 -19.68
N ARG A 317 24.55 2.10 -20.23
CA ARG A 317 23.93 3.24 -19.54
C ARG A 317 22.89 2.88 -18.48
N GLY A 318 21.86 2.12 -18.84
CA GLY A 318 20.71 1.79 -17.98
C GLY A 318 19.40 2.45 -18.39
N SER A 319 18.31 1.68 -18.34
CA SER A 319 16.94 2.25 -18.40
C SER A 319 16.51 2.88 -17.08
N PHE A 320 17.04 2.39 -15.96
CA PHE A 320 16.68 2.78 -14.59
C PHE A 320 15.18 2.76 -14.27
N ALA A 321 14.45 1.90 -14.95
CA ALA A 321 13.72 0.82 -14.30
C ALA A 321 13.33 0.92 -12.79
N THR A 322 12.23 1.56 -12.39
CA THR A 322 11.87 1.78 -10.97
C THR A 322 10.38 1.61 -10.61
N ALA A 323 10.12 1.02 -9.43
CA ALA A 323 8.86 0.86 -8.70
C ALA A 323 7.92 -0.24 -9.23
N PHE A 324 8.36 -1.51 -9.14
CA PHE A 324 7.61 -2.73 -9.44
C PHE A 324 6.29 -2.84 -8.66
N ARG A 325 5.12 -2.84 -9.31
CA ARG A 325 3.82 -2.80 -8.63
C ARG A 325 2.90 -3.92 -9.03
N VAL A 326 2.73 -4.79 -8.03
CA VAL A 326 1.98 -6.04 -7.98
C VAL A 326 0.68 -5.97 -8.73
N LEU A 327 0.78 -6.33 -10.00
CA LEU A 327 -0.29 -6.48 -10.95
C LEU A 327 -0.33 -7.91 -11.58
N GLY A 328 -0.20 -8.95 -10.74
CA GLY A 328 -0.81 -10.25 -11.05
C GLY A 328 0.03 -11.07 -11.96
N ALA A 329 -0.57 -11.65 -12.99
CA ALA A 329 0.31 -12.26 -13.96
C ALA A 329 1.10 -11.25 -14.83
N ARG A 330 1.28 -9.96 -14.47
CA ARG A 330 2.02 -8.86 -15.18
C ARG A 330 2.29 -7.65 -14.22
N ALA A 331 2.80 -6.44 -14.56
CA ALA A 331 3.33 -5.40 -13.60
C ALA A 331 3.15 -3.90 -13.95
N VAL A 332 3.66 -3.00 -13.06
CA VAL A 332 3.82 -1.52 -13.18
C VAL A 332 5.16 -0.93 -12.61
N PHE A 333 5.78 0.12 -13.21
CA PHE A 333 7.08 0.82 -12.92
C PHE A 333 7.42 1.98 -13.93
N ARG A 334 8.61 2.62 -13.88
CA ARG A 334 9.10 3.60 -14.91
C ARG A 334 10.51 3.27 -15.41
N ALA A 335 10.95 3.84 -16.54
CA ALA A 335 12.33 3.73 -17.05
C ALA A 335 12.67 4.85 -18.06
N GLN A 336 13.63 4.62 -18.98
CA GLN A 336 14.02 5.58 -20.02
C GLN A 336 14.47 4.91 -21.34
N THR A 337 14.56 5.70 -22.42
CA THR A 337 15.24 5.44 -23.70
C THR A 337 15.70 6.76 -24.36
N THR A 338 16.53 6.70 -25.40
CA THR A 338 16.82 7.81 -26.34
C THR A 338 15.79 7.98 -27.45
N ALA A 339 14.99 6.96 -27.73
CA ALA A 339 14.00 6.98 -28.82
C ALA A 339 12.70 7.70 -28.43
N ALA A 340 12.23 7.47 -27.20
CA ALA A 340 10.95 7.94 -26.65
C ALA A 340 11.09 8.65 -25.28
N GLY A 341 12.32 8.91 -24.81
CA GLY A 341 12.52 9.53 -23.50
C GLY A 341 12.16 8.63 -22.31
N ALA A 342 11.69 9.24 -21.22
CA ALA A 342 11.27 8.59 -19.99
C ALA A 342 9.75 8.46 -19.89
N GLU A 343 9.27 7.22 -20.05
CA GLU A 343 7.87 6.80 -19.92
C GLU A 343 7.67 5.91 -18.65
N LEU A 344 6.42 5.50 -18.37
CA LEU A 344 6.16 4.24 -17.65
C LEU A 344 6.74 3.12 -18.50
N PHE A 345 7.03 1.91 -17.97
CA PHE A 345 7.27 0.80 -18.90
C PHE A 345 6.35 -0.46 -18.74
N VAL A 346 6.58 -1.77 -19.02
CA VAL A 346 5.56 -2.85 -18.73
C VAL A 346 5.99 -4.28 -18.46
N THR A 347 5.06 -5.26 -18.39
CA THR A 347 5.39 -6.63 -17.99
C THR A 347 4.60 -7.82 -18.55
N ASP A 348 5.08 -8.58 -19.56
CA ASP A 348 4.60 -9.97 -19.81
C ASP A 348 5.61 -11.14 -19.77
N GLY A 349 6.94 -11.00 -19.87
CA GLY A 349 7.79 -12.06 -19.29
C GLY A 349 8.75 -12.94 -20.07
N THR A 350 9.11 -12.75 -21.32
CA THR A 350 10.28 -13.43 -21.93
C THR A 350 11.03 -12.40 -22.70
N SER A 351 12.21 -12.72 -23.17
CA SER A 351 12.95 -11.92 -24.14
C SER A 351 12.11 -11.14 -25.12
N ALA A 352 11.06 -11.81 -25.71
CA ALA A 352 8.65 -10.87 -27.78
C ALA A 352 8.33 -9.36 -28.09
N GLY A 353 7.74 -8.63 -27.13
CA GLY A 353 7.62 -7.19 -27.19
C GLY A 353 6.77 -6.60 -26.03
N THR A 354 6.60 -7.27 -24.91
CA THR A 354 7.61 -7.01 -23.89
C THR A 354 8.57 -5.87 -24.38
N SER A 355 8.38 -4.48 -24.29
CA SER A 355 9.19 -3.32 -24.88
C SER A 355 8.99 -1.76 -24.48
N LEU A 356 8.17 -0.93 -25.21
CA LEU A 356 7.77 0.54 -25.08
C LEU A 356 6.25 0.90 -25.41
N LEU A 357 5.57 1.69 -24.55
CA LEU A 357 4.14 2.05 -24.25
C LEU A 357 3.16 2.39 -25.37
N ILE A 358 3.53 3.50 -25.98
CA ILE A 358 2.76 4.65 -26.42
C ILE A 358 3.83 5.69 -26.11
N ASP A 359 4.34 6.30 -27.13
CA ASP A 359 5.12 7.49 -26.89
C ASP A 359 4.10 8.58 -26.53
N LEU A 360 3.94 8.90 -25.24
CA LEU A 360 2.95 9.91 -24.82
C LEU A 360 3.36 11.30 -25.34
N PHE A 361 4.64 11.53 -25.68
CA PHE A 361 5.10 12.76 -26.33
C PHE A 361 5.92 12.48 -27.62
N PRO A 362 5.26 12.05 -28.72
CA PRO A 362 5.88 11.42 -29.89
C PRO A 362 7.25 11.95 -30.35
N GLY A 363 8.29 11.13 -30.13
CA GLY A 363 9.70 11.36 -30.44
C GLY A 363 10.57 11.27 -29.20
N ALA A 364 11.82 11.74 -29.27
CA ALA A 364 12.76 11.71 -28.14
C ALA A 364 12.42 12.69 -26.98
N THR A 365 11.16 13.09 -26.84
CA THR A 365 10.65 13.95 -25.76
C THR A 365 9.95 13.06 -24.74
N SER A 366 10.21 13.25 -23.46
CA SER A 366 9.61 12.40 -22.42
C SER A 366 8.23 12.91 -22.02
N SER A 367 7.28 12.00 -21.78
CA SER A 367 6.07 12.31 -21.01
C SER A 367 6.33 12.37 -19.49
N ALA A 368 7.45 11.78 -19.04
CA ALA A 368 7.96 11.74 -17.68
C ALA A 368 7.03 11.17 -16.58
N PRO A 369 6.45 9.96 -16.73
CA PRO A 369 5.46 9.41 -15.80
C PRO A 369 5.86 9.21 -14.34
N HIS A 370 4.93 9.49 -13.42
CA HIS A 370 5.16 9.44 -11.97
C HIS A 370 3.94 8.98 -11.15
N ASP A 371 4.18 8.68 -9.87
CA ASP A 371 3.17 8.36 -8.83
C ASP A 371 2.28 7.13 -9.10
N LEU A 372 2.94 6.02 -9.44
CA LEU A 372 2.37 4.74 -9.87
C LEU A 372 1.57 4.03 -8.75
N LEU A 373 0.33 4.45 -8.59
CA LEU A 373 -0.56 3.98 -7.53
C LEU A 373 -1.41 2.79 -7.98
N LEU A 374 -1.20 1.62 -7.34
CA LEU A 374 -2.11 0.45 -7.39
C LEU A 374 -3.52 0.88 -6.98
N GLY A 375 -4.30 1.31 -7.96
CA GLY A 375 -5.31 2.34 -7.73
C GLY A 375 -6.42 2.13 -8.73
N PHE A 376 -7.43 1.41 -8.29
CA PHE A 376 -8.23 0.62 -9.20
C PHE A 376 -7.38 -0.31 -10.10
N GLY A 377 -6.37 -0.98 -9.54
CA GLY A 377 -5.70 -2.20 -10.02
C GLY A 377 -5.23 -2.36 -11.48
N GLY A 378 -5.36 -1.37 -12.35
CA GLY A 378 -4.18 -0.89 -13.06
C GLY A 378 -3.55 0.21 -12.21
N ILE A 379 -2.93 1.19 -12.85
CA ILE A 379 -2.25 2.30 -12.17
C ILE A 379 -2.61 3.67 -12.74
N LEU A 380 -2.74 4.67 -11.85
CA LEU A 380 -2.83 6.08 -12.24
C LEU A 380 -1.44 6.71 -12.19
N PHE A 381 -1.22 7.71 -13.05
CA PHE A 381 0.04 8.43 -13.17
C PHE A 381 -0.17 9.81 -13.82
N GLY A 382 0.62 10.82 -13.44
CA GLY A 382 0.73 12.07 -14.21
C GLY A 382 1.71 11.88 -15.38
N ALA A 383 1.45 12.53 -16.52
CA ALA A 383 2.33 12.50 -17.70
C ALA A 383 1.99 13.57 -18.76
N SER A 384 3.01 14.02 -19.51
CA SER A 384 2.91 15.03 -20.58
C SER A 384 2.58 14.49 -21.96
N ARG A 385 1.59 15.10 -22.66
CA ARG A 385 1.25 14.81 -24.06
C ARG A 385 0.95 16.07 -24.88
N GLY A 386 1.53 16.18 -26.07
CA GLY A 386 1.67 17.46 -26.81
C GLY A 386 0.39 18.23 -27.19
N ASP A 387 -0.79 17.61 -27.24
CA ASP A 387 -2.08 18.25 -27.51
C ASP A 387 -2.89 18.58 -26.23
N VAL A 388 -2.48 18.09 -25.05
CA VAL A 388 -3.20 18.25 -23.76
C VAL A 388 -2.33 18.68 -22.57
N GLY A 389 -1.00 18.80 -22.74
CA GLY A 389 -0.08 19.11 -21.64
C GLY A 389 0.17 17.92 -20.71
N ASP A 390 0.72 18.20 -19.53
CA ASP A 390 0.82 17.26 -18.40
C ASP A 390 -0.52 17.16 -17.69
N GLU A 391 -1.15 16.00 -17.76
CA GLU A 391 -2.52 15.75 -17.33
C GLU A 391 -2.62 14.35 -16.69
N LEU A 392 -3.78 14.01 -16.12
CA LEU A 392 -3.88 12.74 -15.40
C LEU A 392 -4.11 11.62 -16.41
N PHE A 393 -3.26 10.61 -16.36
CA PHE A 393 -3.45 9.38 -17.08
C PHE A 393 -3.74 8.23 -16.13
N PHE A 394 -4.32 7.19 -16.69
CA PHE A 394 -4.36 5.88 -16.08
C PHE A 394 -3.95 4.86 -17.14
N THR A 395 -3.45 3.71 -16.69
CA THR A 395 -3.01 2.57 -17.48
C THR A 395 -3.42 1.19 -16.87
N ASP A 396 -3.94 0.26 -17.69
CA ASP A 396 -4.36 -1.10 -17.29
C ASP A 396 -4.02 -2.27 -18.26
N GLY A 397 -4.24 -2.09 -19.55
CA GLY A 397 -3.27 -1.42 -20.35
C GLY A 397 -2.59 -2.24 -21.44
N THR A 398 -2.91 -1.81 -22.65
CA THR A 398 -2.26 -2.04 -23.94
C THR A 398 -2.62 -0.88 -24.87
N SER A 399 -1.72 -0.45 -25.75
CA SER A 399 -1.32 0.94 -25.98
C SER A 399 -2.37 2.00 -25.61
N GLY A 400 -3.53 2.01 -26.25
CA GLY A 400 -4.58 3.01 -26.01
C GLY A 400 -5.35 2.95 -24.67
N GLY A 401 -5.19 1.91 -23.85
CA GLY A 401 -5.68 1.90 -22.46
C GLY A 401 -4.98 2.95 -21.59
N THR A 402 -3.83 3.48 -22.06
CA THR A 402 -3.13 4.61 -21.46
C THR A 402 -3.86 5.81 -21.96
N ARG A 403 -4.63 6.39 -21.05
CA ARG A 403 -5.64 7.33 -21.45
C ARG A 403 -5.78 8.45 -20.45
N LEU A 404 -5.82 9.63 -21.04
CA LEU A 404 -6.20 10.88 -20.41
C LEU A 404 -7.50 10.66 -19.63
N VAL A 405 -7.38 10.64 -18.30
CA VAL A 405 -8.46 10.51 -17.33
C VAL A 405 -9.35 11.74 -17.42
N ALA A 406 -8.75 12.93 -17.46
CA ALA A 406 -9.42 14.20 -17.74
C ALA A 406 -8.44 15.12 -18.49
N ASP A 407 -8.96 15.97 -19.36
CA ASP A 407 -8.28 17.18 -19.82
C ASP A 407 -8.80 18.31 -18.92
N LEU A 408 -8.01 18.72 -17.91
CA LEU A 408 -8.43 19.70 -16.91
C LEU A 408 -8.14 21.15 -17.37
N ARG A 409 -7.33 21.35 -18.41
CA ARG A 409 -6.99 22.69 -18.95
C ARG A 409 -7.14 22.88 -20.46
N VAL A 410 -7.95 22.04 -21.10
CA VAL A 410 -8.53 22.14 -22.45
C VAL A 410 -7.54 22.58 -23.53
N GLY A 411 -6.90 21.59 -24.16
CA GLY A 411 -5.84 21.79 -25.15
C GLY A 411 -4.45 21.75 -24.50
N SER A 412 -3.41 22.21 -25.20
CA SER A 412 -2.00 21.95 -24.85
C SER A 412 -1.45 22.73 -23.63
N SER A 413 -2.19 22.76 -22.52
CA SER A 413 -1.83 23.42 -21.26
C SER A 413 -1.87 22.40 -20.12
N SER A 414 -0.79 22.27 -19.35
CA SER A 414 -0.68 21.26 -18.29
C SER A 414 -1.51 21.52 -17.04
N SER A 415 -2.18 20.50 -16.50
CA SER A 415 -2.64 20.47 -15.09
C SER A 415 -1.61 19.92 -14.09
N GLU A 416 -0.52 19.29 -14.51
CA GLU A 416 0.55 18.75 -13.65
C GLU A 416 0.07 17.85 -12.48
N PRO A 417 -0.60 16.72 -12.74
CA PRO A 417 -1.31 15.97 -11.71
C PRO A 417 -0.46 14.88 -11.08
N ALA A 418 0.05 15.21 -9.91
CA ALA A 418 0.86 14.34 -9.07
C ALA A 418 0.10 13.83 -7.84
N ASN A 419 0.83 13.21 -6.93
CA ASN A 419 0.43 13.08 -5.53
C ASN A 419 -0.80 12.17 -5.39
N LEU A 420 -0.71 10.95 -5.91
CA LEU A 420 -1.84 10.03 -6.03
C LEU A 420 -1.98 9.06 -4.85
N ALA A 421 -3.16 9.02 -4.24
CA ALA A 421 -3.48 8.06 -3.18
C ALA A 421 -4.85 7.39 -3.37
N PHE A 422 -4.90 6.06 -3.17
CA PHE A 422 -6.15 5.30 -3.22
C PHE A 422 -6.83 5.37 -1.86
N ALA A 423 -8.05 5.89 -1.84
CA ALA A 423 -8.84 5.99 -0.64
C ALA A 423 -10.33 5.93 -1.02
N LEU A 424 -11.13 5.24 -0.22
CA LEU A 424 -12.60 5.39 -0.20
C LEU A 424 -13.32 4.92 -1.49
N GLY A 425 -12.68 4.07 -2.30
CA GLY A 425 -13.20 3.76 -3.64
C GLY A 425 -13.04 4.92 -4.63
N LYS A 426 -12.06 5.79 -4.38
CA LYS A 426 -11.59 6.91 -5.22
C LYS A 426 -10.07 6.89 -5.26
N VAL A 427 -9.51 7.61 -6.22
CA VAL A 427 -8.13 8.11 -6.12
C VAL A 427 -8.19 9.61 -6.01
N LEU A 428 -7.39 10.15 -5.11
CA LEU A 428 -7.25 11.58 -4.87
C LEU A 428 -5.86 12.02 -5.32
N PHE A 429 -5.78 13.20 -5.92
CA PHE A 429 -4.60 13.73 -6.61
C PHE A 429 -4.67 15.27 -6.71
N LYS A 430 -3.54 15.95 -7.02
CA LYS A 430 -3.54 17.40 -7.29
C LYS A 430 -3.79 17.69 -8.78
N ALA A 431 -4.32 18.84 -9.17
CA ALA A 431 -4.25 19.32 -10.57
C ALA A 431 -4.51 20.83 -10.73
N GLN A 432 -3.81 21.50 -11.65
CA GLN A 432 -3.92 22.94 -11.92
C GLN A 432 -5.21 23.34 -12.65
N LEU A 433 -5.83 24.43 -12.19
CA LEU A 433 -6.93 25.12 -12.83
C LEU A 433 -6.48 26.34 -13.67
N PRO A 434 -7.24 26.74 -14.71
CA PRO A 434 -7.09 28.05 -15.33
C PRO A 434 -7.48 29.15 -14.32
N ASN A 435 -6.50 29.96 -13.90
CA ASN A 435 -6.59 31.04 -12.91
C ASN A 435 -6.74 30.63 -11.42
N GLU A 436 -6.85 29.33 -11.09
CA GLU A 436 -7.00 28.85 -9.70
C GLU A 436 -5.91 27.82 -9.25
N GLY A 437 -4.88 27.54 -10.07
CA GLY A 437 -3.71 26.73 -9.68
C GLY A 437 -4.02 25.31 -9.21
N ALA A 438 -3.06 24.63 -8.57
CA ALA A 438 -3.21 23.21 -8.26
C ALA A 438 -4.12 22.98 -7.06
N GLU A 439 -5.22 22.27 -7.28
CA GLU A 439 -6.26 22.01 -6.28
C GLU A 439 -6.52 20.51 -6.11
N LEU A 440 -7.33 20.11 -5.13
CA LEU A 440 -7.57 18.69 -4.85
C LEU A 440 -8.64 18.15 -5.78
N TYR A 441 -8.30 17.12 -6.54
CA TYR A 441 -9.23 16.36 -7.36
C TYR A 441 -9.42 14.95 -6.79
N ALA A 442 -10.63 14.42 -6.97
CA ALA A 442 -10.91 13.00 -6.75
C ALA A 442 -11.49 12.42 -8.02
N THR A 443 -11.10 11.18 -8.32
CA THR A 443 -11.50 10.45 -9.51
C THR A 443 -11.71 8.99 -9.17
N SER A 444 -12.94 8.50 -9.34
CA SER A 444 -13.17 7.05 -9.43
C SER A 444 -12.73 6.48 -10.78
N GLY A 445 -12.42 7.36 -11.74
CA GLY A 445 -12.13 6.95 -13.10
C GLY A 445 -12.12 8.07 -14.12
N THR A 446 -13.32 8.36 -14.63
CA THR A 446 -13.62 9.10 -15.87
C THR A 446 -13.39 10.60 -15.73
N ALA A 447 -13.32 11.32 -16.85
CA ALA A 447 -13.38 12.79 -16.88
C ALA A 447 -14.67 13.34 -16.23
N ALA A 448 -15.76 12.58 -16.22
CA ALA A 448 -17.02 12.91 -15.54
C ALA A 448 -17.07 12.49 -14.05
N THR A 449 -16.10 11.71 -13.56
CA THR A 449 -15.92 11.42 -12.12
C THR A 449 -14.71 12.13 -11.51
N THR A 450 -13.80 12.61 -12.35
CA THR A 450 -12.72 13.52 -12.01
C THR A 450 -13.33 14.89 -11.78
N ALA A 451 -13.50 15.24 -10.52
CA ALA A 451 -14.03 16.53 -10.11
C ALA A 451 -13.08 17.15 -9.09
N LEU A 452 -13.00 18.49 -9.14
CA LEU A 452 -12.50 19.29 -8.03
C LEU A 452 -13.27 18.89 -6.78
N VAL A 453 -12.57 18.38 -5.76
CA VAL A 453 -13.20 18.01 -4.49
C VAL A 453 -13.61 19.28 -3.77
N ALA A 454 -12.67 20.19 -3.59
CA ALA A 454 -12.89 21.56 -3.13
C ALA A 454 -11.77 22.44 -3.69
N ASN A 455 -12.08 23.71 -3.98
CA ASN A 455 -11.06 24.76 -4.01
C ASN A 455 -10.66 25.02 -2.54
N LEU A 456 -9.36 24.99 -2.28
CA LEU A 456 -8.72 25.09 -0.97
C LEU A 456 -8.02 26.45 -0.78
N SER A 457 -7.67 27.14 -1.87
CA SER A 457 -7.12 28.50 -1.88
C SER A 457 -7.91 29.41 -2.84
N ILE A 458 -8.83 30.18 -2.27
CA ILE A 458 -9.83 30.99 -2.98
C ILE A 458 -9.22 32.27 -3.60
N ASP A 459 -8.23 32.87 -2.94
CA ASP A 459 -7.66 34.19 -3.32
C ASP A 459 -6.29 34.10 -4.00
N ARG A 460 -5.51 33.03 -3.79
CA ARG A 460 -4.23 32.82 -4.49
C ARG A 460 -4.33 31.92 -5.71
N GLY A 461 -5.16 30.89 -5.62
CA GLY A 461 -5.24 29.86 -6.65
C GLY A 461 -3.92 29.14 -6.87
N ASP A 462 -3.43 28.43 -5.84
CA ASP A 462 -2.51 27.28 -5.93
C ASP A 462 -2.35 26.59 -4.56
N ALA A 463 -3.25 25.66 -4.21
CA ALA A 463 -3.11 24.87 -2.98
C ALA A 463 -2.12 23.69 -3.07
N ALA A 464 -1.68 23.30 -4.27
CA ALA A 464 -0.79 22.17 -4.57
C ALA A 464 -0.92 20.92 -3.66
N PRO A 465 -2.10 20.28 -3.55
CA PRO A 465 -2.32 19.23 -2.56
C PRO A 465 -1.42 17.99 -2.70
N MET A 466 -1.20 17.31 -1.58
CA MET A 466 -0.23 16.22 -1.45
C MET A 466 -0.69 15.16 -0.42
N PRO A 467 -0.96 13.90 -0.79
CA PRO A 467 -1.51 12.90 0.12
C PRO A 467 -0.47 12.50 1.17
N MET A 468 -1.00 12.11 2.32
CA MET A 468 -0.21 11.77 3.51
C MET A 468 -0.59 10.39 4.07
N GLY A 469 -1.81 9.94 3.78
CA GLY A 469 -2.28 8.61 4.16
C GLY A 469 -3.80 8.52 4.26
N THR A 470 -4.28 7.39 4.76
CA THR A 470 -5.70 7.13 5.01
C THR A 470 -5.97 6.76 6.47
N SER A 471 -7.09 7.26 7.00
CA SER A 471 -7.63 6.90 8.30
C SER A 471 -9.09 6.47 8.12
N GLY A 472 -9.37 5.18 8.31
CA GLY A 472 -10.71 4.62 8.14
C GLY A 472 -11.34 4.96 6.78
N THR A 473 -12.33 5.85 6.78
CA THR A 473 -12.98 6.35 5.56
C THR A 473 -12.61 7.81 5.21
N ARG A 474 -11.38 8.25 5.52
CA ARG A 474 -10.86 9.57 5.14
C ARG A 474 -9.41 9.51 4.63
N LEU A 475 -9.07 10.36 3.66
CA LEU A 475 -7.70 10.71 3.27
C LEU A 475 -7.22 11.89 4.13
N LEU A 476 -5.96 11.89 4.56
CA LEU A 476 -5.24 13.10 4.95
C LEU A 476 -4.29 13.53 3.83
N PHE A 477 -4.20 14.83 3.59
CA PHE A 477 -3.31 15.45 2.61
C PHE A 477 -2.88 16.85 3.07
N ALA A 478 -1.75 17.35 2.56
CA ALA A 478 -1.24 18.69 2.81
C ALA A 478 -1.59 19.60 1.62
N ALA A 479 -1.90 20.87 1.85
CA ALA A 479 -2.20 21.87 0.80
C ALA A 479 -1.99 23.31 1.31
N PHE A 480 -1.54 24.23 0.47
CA PHE A 480 -1.34 25.64 0.79
C PHE A 480 -2.66 26.39 1.07
N ASP A 481 -2.55 27.47 1.86
CA ASP A 481 -3.63 28.44 2.12
C ASP A 481 -3.44 29.76 1.34
N ASP A 482 -4.44 30.65 1.43
CA ASP A 482 -4.46 31.98 0.78
C ASP A 482 -3.36 32.95 1.27
N VAL A 483 -2.57 32.56 2.27
CA VAL A 483 -1.36 33.29 2.71
C VAL A 483 -0.05 32.52 2.44
N GLY A 484 -0.11 31.35 1.82
CA GLY A 484 1.02 30.56 1.32
C GLY A 484 1.60 29.57 2.31
N ASN A 485 0.90 29.26 3.41
CA ASN A 485 1.33 28.24 4.36
C ASN A 485 0.76 26.88 3.99
N THR A 486 1.59 25.83 3.98
CA THR A 486 1.09 24.45 3.83
C THR A 486 0.31 24.05 5.09
N LEU A 487 -0.98 23.78 4.95
CA LEU A 487 -1.87 23.20 5.98
C LEU A 487 -2.08 21.71 5.74
N ALA A 488 -2.41 20.97 6.79
CA ALA A 488 -3.01 19.64 6.68
C ALA A 488 -4.53 19.76 6.52
N TRP A 489 -5.09 18.85 5.74
CA TRP A 489 -6.48 18.80 5.33
C TRP A 489 -6.95 17.35 5.31
N GLY A 490 -8.20 17.10 5.69
CA GLY A 490 -8.80 15.77 5.67
C GLY A 490 -10.05 15.72 4.78
N SER A 491 -10.18 14.67 3.95
CA SER A 491 -11.25 14.53 2.95
C SER A 491 -11.89 13.14 3.00
N ASP A 492 -13.22 13.07 2.85
CA ASP A 492 -13.93 11.83 2.50
C ASP A 492 -14.20 11.67 0.99
N GLY A 493 -13.45 12.40 0.16
CA GLY A 493 -13.64 12.42 -1.30
C GLY A 493 -14.88 13.19 -1.75
N SER A 494 -15.38 14.11 -0.92
CA SER A 494 -16.45 15.06 -1.22
C SER A 494 -16.09 16.47 -0.77
N THR A 495 -16.69 17.50 -1.38
CA THR A 495 -16.49 18.91 -1.02
C THR A 495 -16.77 19.18 0.45
N ASN A 496 -17.92 18.73 0.95
CA ASN A 496 -18.36 19.00 2.33
C ASN A 496 -17.55 18.23 3.38
N GLY A 497 -16.99 17.08 3.01
CA GLY A 497 -16.12 16.31 3.89
C GLY A 497 -14.66 16.73 3.84
N THR A 498 -14.28 17.61 2.90
CA THR A 498 -12.93 18.15 2.77
C THR A 498 -12.79 19.39 3.63
N VAL A 499 -11.98 19.30 4.70
CA VAL A 499 -11.84 20.34 5.71
C VAL A 499 -10.38 20.56 6.07
N SER A 500 -9.99 21.83 6.21
CA SER A 500 -8.68 22.17 6.79
C SER A 500 -8.66 21.76 8.25
N THR A 501 -7.49 21.30 8.71
CA THR A 501 -7.29 20.88 10.09
C THR A 501 -6.65 21.97 10.95
N ASN A 502 -6.40 23.16 10.38
CA ASN A 502 -5.73 24.30 11.01
C ASN A 502 -4.34 23.95 11.62
N VAL A 503 -3.70 22.89 11.14
CA VAL A 503 -2.32 22.50 11.45
C VAL A 503 -1.49 22.77 10.21
N PHE A 504 -0.35 23.44 10.33
CA PHE A 504 0.58 23.58 9.21
C PHE A 504 1.34 22.27 9.00
N ALA A 505 1.25 21.66 7.82
CA ALA A 505 2.12 20.54 7.46
C ALA A 505 3.55 21.05 7.24
N ARG A 506 4.56 20.22 7.56
CA ARG A 506 5.98 20.56 7.50
C ARG A 506 6.76 19.37 6.95
N GLY A 507 7.72 19.62 6.05
CA GLY A 507 8.41 18.55 5.31
C GLY A 507 7.64 18.14 4.04
N ALA A 508 8.14 17.11 3.34
CA ALA A 508 7.54 16.60 2.12
C ALA A 508 6.43 15.57 2.42
N SER A 509 5.40 15.53 1.59
CA SER A 509 4.19 14.70 1.78
C SER A 509 4.43 13.20 1.80
N GLY A 510 5.35 12.71 0.96
CA GLY A 510 5.76 11.30 0.88
C GLY A 510 6.48 10.77 2.13
N ASP A 511 6.59 11.60 3.16
CA ASP A 511 7.10 11.26 4.48
C ASP A 511 5.99 11.14 5.54
N ALA A 512 4.73 11.05 5.15
CA ALA A 512 3.63 10.70 6.05
C ALA A 512 3.22 9.24 5.88
N VAL A 513 2.64 8.65 6.93
CA VAL A 513 2.30 7.21 6.96
C VAL A 513 0.90 6.95 7.51
N SER A 514 0.23 5.96 6.93
CA SER A 514 -1.04 5.40 7.45
C SER A 514 -0.69 4.32 8.47
N TRP A 515 -0.96 4.55 9.75
CA TRP A 515 -0.50 3.67 10.83
C TRP A 515 -1.44 3.74 12.04
N ASN A 516 -1.77 2.57 12.59
CA ASN A 516 -2.69 2.43 13.73
C ASN A 516 -4.06 3.12 13.52
N GLY A 517 -4.53 3.17 12.27
CA GLY A 517 -5.82 3.76 11.90
C GLY A 517 -5.86 5.30 11.85
N GLU A 518 -4.76 5.98 12.16
CA GLU A 518 -4.57 7.42 11.96
C GLU A 518 -3.48 7.67 10.88
N VAL A 519 -3.38 8.91 10.39
CA VAL A 519 -2.28 9.35 9.51
C VAL A 519 -1.29 10.17 10.33
N TRP A 520 -0.02 9.79 10.27
CA TRP A 520 1.08 10.37 11.04
C TRP A 520 2.05 11.13 10.14
N PHE A 521 2.45 12.33 10.56
CA PHE A 521 3.14 13.29 9.70
C PHE A 521 3.87 14.40 10.49
N THR A 522 4.75 15.14 9.84
CA THR A 522 5.44 16.30 10.44
C THR A 522 4.62 17.59 10.25
N GLY A 523 4.41 18.37 11.32
CA GLY A 523 3.52 19.54 11.29
C GLY A 523 3.81 20.58 12.38
N SER A 524 3.03 21.65 12.48
CA SER A 524 3.15 22.70 13.51
C SER A 524 1.83 23.46 13.72
N GLN A 525 1.57 23.99 14.92
CA GLN A 525 0.31 24.70 15.20
C GLN A 525 0.45 25.71 16.35
N GLY A 526 0.08 26.97 16.08
CA GLY A 526 0.07 28.03 17.09
C GLY A 526 1.47 28.30 17.67
N ASN A 527 1.66 27.95 18.94
CA ASN A 527 2.95 28.07 19.63
C ASN A 527 3.84 26.82 19.49
N VAL A 528 3.31 25.69 19.00
CA VAL A 528 4.08 24.47 18.76
C VAL A 528 4.71 24.54 17.38
N SER A 529 6.03 24.37 17.29
CA SER A 529 6.76 24.43 16.02
C SER A 529 6.77 23.07 15.30
N SER A 530 7.77 22.76 14.47
CA SER A 530 7.78 21.59 13.58
C SER A 530 7.99 20.28 14.35
N GLU A 531 6.90 19.57 14.65
CA GLU A 531 6.83 18.38 15.50
C GLU A 531 6.07 17.21 14.85
N LEU A 532 5.94 16.07 15.54
CA LEU A 532 5.20 14.90 15.05
C LEU A 532 3.70 15.05 15.33
N PHE A 533 2.89 15.13 14.27
CA PHE A 533 1.43 15.26 14.29
C PHE A 533 0.73 13.98 13.85
N ARG A 534 -0.56 13.86 14.21
CA ARG A 534 -1.45 12.76 13.81
C ARG A 534 -2.86 13.26 13.49
N SER A 535 -3.62 12.49 12.69
CA SER A 535 -4.98 12.83 12.29
C SER A 535 -5.86 11.62 11.94
N ASP A 536 -7.18 11.77 12.13
CA ASP A 536 -8.22 10.90 11.59
C ASP A 536 -8.85 11.41 10.28
N GLY A 537 -8.26 12.44 9.67
CA GLY A 537 -8.83 13.16 8.53
C GLY A 537 -9.92 14.18 8.93
N THR A 538 -10.00 14.61 10.20
CA THR A 538 -10.92 15.67 10.66
C THR A 538 -10.20 16.79 11.41
N LEU A 539 -10.82 17.97 11.45
CA LEU A 539 -10.33 19.13 12.20
C LEU A 539 -10.17 18.87 13.72
N LEU A 540 -10.97 17.97 14.31
CA LEU A 540 -10.91 17.68 15.76
C LEU A 540 -10.01 16.47 16.09
N GLY A 541 -9.81 15.56 15.13
CA GLY A 541 -8.86 14.46 15.29
C GLY A 541 -7.42 14.87 15.05
N THR A 542 -7.18 15.92 14.26
CA THR A 542 -5.82 16.40 13.96
C THR A 542 -5.23 17.20 15.11
N ARG A 543 -4.05 16.81 15.57
CA ARG A 543 -3.37 17.40 16.72
C ARG A 543 -1.89 16.98 16.75
N VAL A 544 -1.11 17.64 17.60
CA VAL A 544 0.22 17.18 17.99
C VAL A 544 0.10 15.73 18.47
N GLY A 545 0.85 14.82 17.85
CA GLY A 545 1.02 13.45 18.31
C GLY A 545 2.03 13.42 19.46
N VAL A 546 3.21 13.99 19.21
CA VAL A 546 4.29 14.17 20.19
C VAL A 546 5.03 15.48 19.90
N ASP A 547 5.25 16.27 20.95
CA ASP A 547 6.21 17.38 20.98
C ASP A 547 7.56 16.80 21.43
N VAL A 548 8.44 16.55 20.48
CA VAL A 548 9.74 15.88 20.65
C VAL A 548 10.81 16.87 21.15
N TRP A 549 10.76 18.15 20.74
CA TRP A 549 11.65 19.19 21.25
C TRP A 549 10.91 20.29 22.03
N ALA A 550 10.26 19.85 23.11
CA ALA A 550 9.47 20.63 24.05
C ALA A 550 9.82 22.12 24.18
N GLY A 551 8.90 22.98 23.72
CA GLY A 551 8.98 24.44 23.85
C GLY A 551 8.58 25.18 22.58
N PHE A 552 9.37 26.18 22.20
CA PHE A 552 9.25 26.89 20.91
C PHE A 552 10.23 26.36 19.85
N ASN A 553 10.98 25.30 20.16
CA ASN A 553 11.91 24.65 19.23
C ASN A 553 11.15 23.60 18.38
N GLY A 554 11.85 22.90 17.48
CA GLY A 554 11.22 22.01 16.50
C GLY A 554 12.10 20.84 16.09
N SER A 555 11.57 19.63 16.19
CA SER A 555 12.25 18.37 15.86
C SER A 555 12.26 17.97 14.38
N ALA A 556 11.36 18.54 13.57
CA ALA A 556 11.22 18.32 12.13
C ALA A 556 11.44 16.84 11.65
N PRO A 557 10.58 15.87 12.07
CA PRO A 557 10.74 14.46 11.71
C PRO A 557 10.68 14.16 10.20
N GLN A 558 11.41 13.12 9.77
CA GLN A 558 11.60 12.66 8.38
C GLN A 558 11.85 11.15 8.31
N GLN A 559 11.87 10.54 7.12
CA GLN A 559 12.10 9.10 6.87
C GLN A 559 11.14 8.17 7.67
N LEU A 560 9.87 8.56 7.73
CA LEU A 560 8.83 7.91 8.51
C LEU A 560 8.44 6.55 7.87
N ARG A 561 8.69 5.45 8.58
CA ARG A 561 8.40 4.07 8.14
C ARG A 561 7.69 3.27 9.24
N ALA A 562 6.47 2.83 8.94
CA ALA A 562 5.73 1.90 9.78
C ALA A 562 6.23 0.46 9.54
N ILE A 563 7.12 -0.02 10.41
CA ILE A 563 7.71 -1.36 10.30
C ILE A 563 7.13 -2.25 11.40
N GLY A 564 6.28 -3.20 10.97
CA GLY A 564 5.51 -4.11 11.82
C GLY A 564 4.44 -3.43 12.66
N GLN A 565 4.88 -2.57 13.59
CA GLN A 565 4.02 -1.96 14.61
C GLN A 565 4.56 -0.63 15.15
N ARG A 566 5.77 -0.24 14.74
CA ARG A 566 6.47 0.96 15.19
C ARG A 566 6.69 1.89 14.02
N LEU A 567 6.69 3.18 14.32
CA LEU A 567 7.04 4.23 13.38
C LEU A 567 8.50 4.63 13.61
N TYR A 568 9.39 4.21 12.72
CA TYR A 568 10.81 4.59 12.70
C TYR A 568 10.98 5.86 11.88
N PHE A 569 11.84 6.79 12.31
CA PHE A 569 12.08 8.07 11.63
C PHE A 569 13.39 8.74 12.08
N ALA A 570 13.75 9.84 11.42
CA ALA A 570 14.85 10.74 11.74
C ALA A 570 14.30 12.07 12.29
N ALA A 571 14.72 12.53 13.46
CA ALA A 571 14.27 13.80 14.05
C ALA A 571 15.34 14.48 14.91
N SER A 572 15.14 15.75 15.22
CA SER A 572 16.10 16.59 15.92
C SER A 572 15.72 16.93 17.35
N ASP A 573 16.73 17.05 18.21
CA ASP A 573 16.64 17.76 19.49
C ASP A 573 17.84 18.73 19.62
N ALA A 574 18.20 19.11 20.84
CA ALA A 574 19.36 19.97 21.12
C ALA A 574 20.74 19.37 20.74
N ARG A 575 20.82 18.13 20.24
CA ARG A 575 22.08 17.41 19.91
C ARG A 575 22.35 17.27 18.41
N GLY A 576 21.33 17.16 17.58
CA GLY A 576 21.45 16.92 16.13
C GLY A 576 20.19 16.28 15.52
N ARG A 577 20.17 15.98 14.22
CA ARG A 577 19.18 15.04 13.62
C ARG A 577 19.69 13.62 13.79
N GLU A 578 18.89 12.79 14.45
CA GLU A 578 19.27 11.47 14.93
C GLU A 578 18.16 10.44 14.59
N PRO A 579 18.38 9.12 14.77
CA PRO A 579 17.32 8.12 14.60
C PRO A 579 16.38 8.12 15.81
N TRP A 580 15.08 7.95 15.56
CA TRP A 580 13.99 7.89 16.55
C TRP A 580 13.03 6.74 16.23
N VAL A 581 12.26 6.35 17.23
CA VAL A 581 11.12 5.45 17.09
C VAL A 581 9.93 5.99 17.87
N SER A 582 8.71 5.71 17.40
CA SER A 582 7.45 5.95 18.09
C SER A 582 6.57 4.70 18.11
N ASP A 583 5.74 4.58 19.14
CA ASP A 583 4.61 3.64 19.25
C ASP A 583 3.23 4.33 19.20
N GLY A 584 3.20 5.62 18.87
CA GLY A 584 1.98 6.44 18.81
C GLY A 584 1.73 7.23 20.09
N THR A 585 2.63 7.17 21.07
CA THR A 585 2.54 7.89 22.34
C THR A 585 3.74 8.82 22.58
N ALA A 586 3.54 9.87 23.36
CA ALA A 586 4.62 10.79 23.75
C ALA A 586 5.64 10.18 24.73
N VAL A 587 5.41 8.97 25.24
CA VAL A 587 6.33 8.26 26.14
C VAL A 587 7.14 7.20 25.39
N GLY A 588 6.51 6.47 24.47
CA GLY A 588 7.17 5.53 23.57
C GLY A 588 7.78 6.18 22.33
N THR A 589 7.91 7.51 22.30
CA THR A 589 8.62 8.27 21.27
C THR A 589 9.93 8.81 21.81
N PHE A 590 11.06 8.27 21.33
CA PHE A 590 12.38 8.58 21.88
C PHE A 590 13.52 8.40 20.87
N GLN A 591 14.63 9.09 21.13
CA GLN A 591 15.87 9.02 20.37
C GLN A 591 16.48 7.62 20.51
N LEU A 592 16.69 6.93 19.38
CA LEU A 592 17.34 5.63 19.34
C LEU A 592 18.84 5.77 19.68
N ALA A 593 19.57 6.67 19.05
CA ALA A 593 20.98 6.89 19.39
C ALA A 593 21.40 8.33 19.18
N ASP A 594 22.47 8.73 19.86
CA ASP A 594 23.16 10.00 19.69
C ASP A 594 24.44 9.69 18.93
N ILE A 595 24.36 9.70 17.59
CA ILE A 595 25.36 9.12 16.72
C ILE A 595 26.39 10.20 16.33
N GLY A 596 27.52 10.17 17.02
CA GLY A 596 28.61 11.12 16.78
C GLY A 596 28.40 12.43 17.53
N SER A 597 28.59 13.57 16.85
CA SER A 597 28.53 14.89 17.47
C SER A 597 27.95 15.93 16.52
N GLY A 598 26.63 16.12 16.56
CA GLY A 598 25.92 17.16 15.79
C GLY A 598 24.83 16.67 14.83
N GLY A 599 24.52 15.37 14.78
CA GLY A 599 23.57 14.78 13.84
C GLY A 599 24.20 13.69 12.97
N SER A 600 23.38 12.70 12.60
CA SER A 600 23.76 11.50 11.84
C SER A 600 22.93 11.25 10.57
N ASP A 601 21.85 12.01 10.36
CA ASP A 601 20.99 11.98 9.16
C ASP A 601 20.64 10.56 8.64
N PRO A 602 19.87 9.76 9.42
CA PRO A 602 19.55 8.37 9.07
C PRO A 602 18.48 8.24 7.98
N ALA A 603 18.64 7.27 7.06
CA ALA A 603 17.76 7.08 5.90
C ALA A 603 17.57 5.61 5.46
N GLU A 604 16.54 5.34 4.64
CA GLU A 604 16.18 4.03 4.07
C GLU A 604 15.85 2.94 5.11
N PHE A 605 15.10 3.28 6.18
CA PHE A 605 14.67 2.31 7.20
C PHE A 605 13.99 1.07 6.60
N THR A 606 14.70 -0.06 6.60
CA THR A 606 14.34 -1.27 5.86
C THR A 606 14.33 -2.52 6.75
N ALA A 607 13.26 -3.30 6.65
CA ALA A 607 13.04 -4.50 7.46
C ALA A 607 13.73 -5.73 6.88
N ALA A 608 14.97 -5.94 7.31
CA ALA A 608 15.77 -7.11 7.00
C ALA A 608 15.81 -8.07 8.22
N GLY A 609 14.60 -8.44 8.68
CA GLY A 609 14.40 -9.48 9.68
C GLY A 609 14.09 -8.95 11.06
N SER A 610 14.91 -9.32 12.05
CA SER A 610 14.79 -8.81 13.43
C SER A 610 15.41 -7.42 13.62
N ARG A 611 16.14 -6.91 12.62
CA ARG A 611 16.69 -5.56 12.59
C ARG A 611 15.97 -4.73 11.52
N VAL A 612 15.79 -3.44 11.84
CA VAL A 612 15.64 -2.39 10.85
C VAL A 612 17.03 -1.85 10.55
N PHE A 613 17.37 -1.74 9.26
CA PHE A 613 18.63 -1.15 8.80
C PHE A 613 18.38 0.20 8.18
N PHE A 614 19.40 1.05 8.22
CA PHE A 614 19.39 2.40 7.68
C PHE A 614 20.83 2.86 7.43
N SER A 615 21.06 3.76 6.46
CA SER A 615 22.38 4.42 6.35
C SER A 615 22.42 5.62 7.28
N ALA A 616 23.55 5.85 7.97
CA ALA A 616 23.75 7.03 8.83
C ALA A 616 25.24 7.40 8.94
N PHE A 617 25.50 8.64 9.31
CA PHE A 617 26.84 9.25 9.38
C PHE A 617 27.34 9.37 10.83
N ASP A 618 28.63 9.09 11.06
CA ASP A 618 29.35 9.59 12.25
C ASP A 618 30.73 10.18 11.89
N THR A 619 31.26 11.06 12.74
CA THR A 619 32.51 11.81 12.50
C THR A 619 33.80 10.98 12.61
N THR A 620 33.71 9.72 13.03
CA THR A 620 34.80 8.74 13.13
C THR A 620 34.78 7.76 11.95
N ASN A 621 33.59 7.41 11.43
CA ASN A 621 33.39 6.32 10.47
C ASN A 621 32.78 6.72 9.12
N GLY A 622 32.29 7.96 8.95
CA GLY A 622 31.60 8.40 7.73
C GLY A 622 30.15 7.90 7.62
N ARG A 623 29.54 8.00 6.42
CA ARG A 623 28.21 7.42 6.13
C ARG A 623 28.34 5.95 5.78
N GLU A 624 27.89 5.13 6.71
CA GLU A 624 27.99 3.68 6.72
C GLU A 624 26.62 3.06 6.97
N LEU A 625 26.55 1.72 7.04
CA LEU A 625 25.32 1.04 7.40
C LEU A 625 25.16 0.92 8.92
N TRP A 626 23.96 1.22 9.40
CA TRP A 626 23.55 1.10 10.80
C TRP A 626 22.36 0.16 10.91
N CYS A 627 22.16 -0.39 12.11
CA CYS A 627 21.03 -1.24 12.42
C CYS A 627 20.43 -0.90 13.78
N THR A 628 19.13 -1.18 13.94
CA THR A 628 18.38 -1.03 15.19
C THR A 628 17.37 -2.16 15.37
N ASP A 629 17.05 -2.49 16.61
CA ASP A 629 15.86 -3.29 16.99
C ASP A 629 14.71 -2.40 17.51
N GLY A 630 14.81 -1.07 17.28
CA GLY A 630 13.92 -0.08 17.88
C GLY A 630 14.15 0.10 19.38
N THR A 631 15.37 -0.11 19.87
CA THR A 631 15.81 0.30 21.21
C THR A 631 17.15 1.04 21.10
N SER A 632 17.49 1.81 22.12
CA SER A 632 18.72 2.60 22.08
C SER A 632 19.98 1.77 22.24
N GLY A 633 20.02 0.87 23.23
CA GLY A 633 21.12 -0.09 23.40
C GLY A 633 21.29 -1.07 22.24
N GLY A 634 20.26 -1.22 21.39
CA GLY A 634 20.29 -2.04 20.18
C GLY A 634 20.57 -1.28 18.88
N THR A 635 20.88 0.03 18.95
CA THR A 635 21.16 0.88 17.78
C THR A 635 22.66 1.12 17.64
N ARG A 636 23.26 0.70 16.52
CA ARG A 636 24.73 0.76 16.30
C ARG A 636 25.13 0.63 14.83
N LEU A 637 26.38 1.03 14.57
CA LEU A 637 27.10 0.77 13.33
C LEU A 637 27.16 -0.74 13.06
N VAL A 638 26.95 -1.14 11.81
CA VAL A 638 27.07 -2.53 11.36
C VAL A 638 28.54 -2.89 11.17
N ALA A 639 29.21 -2.14 10.29
CA ALA A 639 30.64 -2.16 10.06
C ALA A 639 31.05 -0.80 9.49
N ASN A 640 32.30 -0.42 9.68
CA ASN A 640 32.93 0.61 8.84
C ASN A 640 33.52 -0.12 7.62
N LEU A 641 32.91 0.07 6.45
CA LEU A 641 33.31 -0.56 5.20
C LEU A 641 34.44 0.20 4.47
N SER A 642 34.71 1.45 4.86
CA SER A 642 35.68 2.36 4.21
C SER A 642 36.66 2.96 5.23
N SER A 643 37.69 2.20 5.59
CA SER A 643 38.59 2.41 6.74
C SER A 643 38.92 3.86 7.09
N GLY A 644 38.48 4.32 8.27
CA GLY A 644 38.61 5.70 8.72
C GLY A 644 37.29 6.46 8.54
N ALA A 645 37.35 7.77 8.30
CA ALA A 645 36.16 8.61 8.10
C ALA A 645 35.72 8.72 6.63
N PHE A 646 35.99 7.70 5.80
CA PHE A 646 35.45 7.60 4.44
C PHE A 646 34.04 6.97 4.48
N SER A 647 33.31 6.90 3.37
CA SER A 647 31.89 6.51 3.39
C SER A 647 31.56 5.52 2.28
N SER A 648 30.90 4.43 2.64
CA SER A 648 30.48 3.35 1.73
C SER A 648 29.19 3.62 0.98
N ASN A 649 28.32 4.49 1.51
CA ASN A 649 27.04 4.91 0.92
C ASN A 649 26.08 3.74 0.54
N PRO A 650 25.59 2.94 1.52
CA PRO A 650 24.52 1.97 1.30
C PRO A 650 23.27 2.62 0.70
N ARG A 651 22.77 2.05 -0.40
CA ARG A 651 21.55 2.44 -1.12
C ARG A 651 20.85 1.20 -1.68
N GLU A 652 19.56 1.29 -1.97
CA GLU A 652 18.80 0.19 -2.60
C GLU A 652 18.70 -1.02 -1.67
N LEU A 653 18.25 -0.79 -0.42
CA LEU A 653 18.10 -1.83 0.60
C LEU A 653 16.72 -2.53 0.50
N THR A 654 16.60 -3.88 0.42
CA THR A 654 15.33 -4.60 0.80
C THR A 654 15.49 -6.01 1.43
N ALA A 655 14.73 -7.07 0.99
CA ALA A 655 14.18 -8.08 1.93
C ALA A 655 13.85 -9.60 1.52
N PHE A 656 14.66 -10.42 0.78
CA PHE A 656 14.51 -11.91 0.69
C PHE A 656 15.73 -12.91 1.06
N GLY A 657 15.74 -13.43 2.28
CA GLY A 657 16.36 -14.60 2.96
C GLY A 657 16.53 -14.60 4.55
N GLY A 658 16.49 -13.49 5.36
CA GLY A 658 17.45 -13.14 6.48
C GLY A 658 18.18 -11.71 6.64
N ARG A 659 19.21 -11.28 5.84
CA ARG A 659 20.11 -10.05 5.86
C ARG A 659 19.46 -8.76 5.37
N LEU A 660 20.25 -7.69 5.21
CA LEU A 660 20.09 -6.58 4.28
C LEU A 660 21.09 -6.69 3.11
N VAL A 661 20.68 -6.26 1.92
CA VAL A 661 21.52 -6.24 0.71
C VAL A 661 21.30 -4.92 -0.03
N PHE A 662 22.36 -4.32 -0.58
CA PHE A 662 22.39 -2.92 -1.00
C PHE A 662 23.62 -2.53 -1.83
N ALA A 663 23.45 -1.67 -2.82
CA ALA A 663 24.59 -1.12 -3.55
C ALA A 663 25.43 -0.22 -2.64
N ALA A 664 26.77 -0.27 -2.75
CA ALA A 664 27.72 0.52 -1.97
C ALA A 664 29.15 0.39 -2.54
N SER A 665 30.13 1.02 -1.87
CA SER A 665 31.55 0.87 -2.15
C SER A 665 32.40 0.70 -0.88
N ASN A 666 33.61 0.14 -1.04
CA ASN A 666 34.68 0.11 -0.03
C ASN A 666 35.96 0.85 -0.48
N GLY A 667 35.88 1.63 -1.56
CA GLY A 667 37.03 2.32 -2.15
C GLY A 667 38.07 1.44 -2.86
N THR A 668 37.84 0.13 -3.01
CA THR A 668 38.72 -0.79 -3.75
C THR A 668 38.01 -1.61 -4.83
N ALA A 669 36.74 -1.99 -4.62
CA ALA A 669 35.96 -2.86 -5.50
C ALA A 669 35.11 -2.14 -6.58
N GLY A 670 34.90 -0.83 -6.48
CA GLY A 670 33.92 -0.09 -7.31
C GLY A 670 32.60 0.19 -6.57
N ASP A 671 31.56 0.60 -7.31
CA ASP A 671 30.15 0.64 -6.84
C ASP A 671 29.47 -0.64 -7.29
N GLU A 672 29.31 -1.52 -6.32
CA GLU A 672 28.94 -2.92 -6.43
C GLU A 672 27.87 -3.19 -5.38
N LEU A 673 27.49 -4.44 -5.19
CA LEU A 673 26.80 -4.85 -3.98
C LEU A 673 27.70 -5.00 -2.78
N PHE A 674 27.03 -4.77 -1.67
CA PHE A 674 27.45 -5.14 -0.34
C PHE A 674 26.29 -5.85 0.37
N GLN A 675 26.64 -6.71 1.32
CA GLN A 675 25.70 -7.29 2.26
C GLN A 675 25.88 -6.72 3.65
N ALA A 676 24.88 -6.93 4.50
CA ALA A 676 25.00 -6.83 5.94
C ALA A 676 24.06 -7.79 6.65
N ASP A 677 24.56 -8.74 7.45
CA ASP A 677 23.74 -9.77 8.08
C ASP A 677 22.55 -9.23 8.91
N ALA A 678 21.53 -10.06 9.12
CA ALA A 678 20.23 -9.77 9.77
C ALA A 678 20.32 -9.21 11.18
N GLN A 679 21.46 -9.42 11.84
CA GLN A 679 21.74 -8.91 13.18
C GLN A 679 22.59 -7.64 13.13
N GLY A 680 23.12 -7.31 11.95
CA GLY A 680 23.99 -6.20 11.61
C GLY A 680 25.41 -6.38 12.13
N GLN A 681 25.91 -7.61 12.28
CA GLN A 681 27.22 -7.85 12.94
C GLN A 681 28.40 -7.77 11.97
N SER A 682 28.15 -7.93 10.68
CA SER A 682 29.12 -7.92 9.60
C SER A 682 28.49 -7.35 8.33
N ALA A 683 29.32 -6.71 7.53
CA ALA A 683 29.00 -6.28 6.18
C ALA A 683 30.26 -6.38 5.31
N GLY A 684 30.11 -6.42 4.00
CA GLY A 684 31.27 -6.52 3.09
C GLY A 684 30.89 -6.56 1.62
N VAL A 685 31.89 -6.34 0.77
CA VAL A 685 31.76 -6.43 -0.69
C VAL A 685 31.27 -7.81 -1.06
N LEU A 686 30.47 -7.91 -2.11
CA LEU A 686 29.98 -9.20 -2.57
C LEU A 686 30.69 -9.82 -3.77
N VAL A 687 31.48 -9.14 -4.61
CA VAL A 687 32.81 -8.52 -4.43
C VAL A 687 33.05 -7.52 -5.61
N GLU A 688 33.98 -7.74 -6.55
CA GLU A 688 34.47 -6.77 -7.59
C GLU A 688 34.38 -7.24 -9.09
N VAL A 689 33.95 -6.39 -10.06
CA VAL A 689 33.46 -6.80 -11.42
C VAL A 689 34.43 -7.55 -12.34
N ASN A 690 35.40 -6.84 -12.92
CA ASN A 690 36.29 -7.36 -13.98
C ASN A 690 37.42 -8.21 -13.35
N ALA A 691 37.14 -8.69 -12.14
CA ALA A 691 37.82 -8.24 -10.93
C ALA A 691 38.10 -6.70 -10.84
N GLY A 692 38.47 -6.25 -9.65
CA GLY A 692 38.99 -4.92 -9.37
C GLY A 692 38.01 -3.74 -9.49
N SER A 693 38.59 -2.53 -9.46
CA SER A 693 37.91 -1.26 -9.17
C SER A 693 37.03 -0.68 -10.30
N THR A 694 36.42 -1.51 -11.15
CA THR A 694 35.58 -1.03 -12.27
C THR A 694 34.11 -1.19 -11.88
N PRO A 695 33.35 -0.11 -11.65
CA PRO A 695 31.99 -0.17 -11.13
C PRO A 695 31.01 -0.74 -12.15
N SER A 696 29.91 -1.26 -11.61
CA SER A 696 28.80 -1.85 -12.35
C SER A 696 27.59 -0.92 -12.41
N ASN A 697 27.16 -0.35 -11.26
CA ASN A 697 26.01 0.58 -11.05
C ASN A 697 24.61 -0.05 -10.83
N PRO A 698 24.39 -0.85 -9.76
CA PRO A 698 23.09 -1.47 -9.48
C PRO A 698 21.97 -0.53 -9.04
N SER A 699 20.71 -1.01 -8.97
CA SER A 699 19.54 -0.23 -8.50
C SER A 699 18.28 -1.10 -8.16
N GLU A 700 17.07 -0.62 -7.84
CA GLU A 700 15.86 -1.34 -7.28
C GLU A 700 15.46 -2.75 -7.83
N LEU A 701 15.06 -3.72 -6.97
CA LEU A 701 15.11 -5.21 -7.17
C LEU A 701 13.72 -6.03 -6.79
N SER A 702 13.38 -7.39 -6.74
CA SER A 702 12.03 -8.06 -6.25
C SER A 702 11.69 -9.68 -6.22
N VAL A 703 10.51 -10.38 -5.89
CA VAL A 703 10.34 -11.77 -5.16
C VAL A 703 9.63 -13.23 -5.68
N LEU A 704 9.86 -14.60 -6.07
CA LEU A 704 10.66 -15.92 -6.52
C LEU A 704 11.99 -16.29 -5.85
N GLY A 705 12.01 -16.67 -4.62
CA GLY A 705 13.30 -16.72 -3.95
C GLY A 705 14.34 -17.70 -4.31
N ASN A 706 14.29 -18.37 -5.44
CA ASN A 706 15.51 -18.95 -5.95
C ASN A 706 16.12 -18.18 -7.11
N TRP A 707 15.58 -16.98 -7.46
CA TRP A 707 15.93 -15.94 -8.49
C TRP A 707 15.72 -14.43 -8.14
N LEU A 708 16.54 -13.67 -7.36
CA LEU A 708 16.50 -12.17 -7.19
C LEU A 708 17.74 -11.57 -8.06
N TYR A 709 18.03 -10.65 -10.23
CA TYR A 709 17.47 -10.42 -11.64
C TYR A 709 17.78 -9.07 -12.25
N PHE A 710 19.01 -8.80 -12.64
CA PHE A 710 19.53 -7.52 -12.25
C PHE A 710 20.27 -6.65 -13.39
N ALA A 711 20.28 -5.31 -13.30
CA ALA A 711 20.72 -4.12 -14.03
C ALA A 711 22.09 -3.44 -13.78
N ALA A 712 23.04 -3.46 -14.75
CA ALA A 712 24.44 -2.98 -14.74
C ALA A 712 25.55 -3.85 -15.46
N GLN A 713 26.68 -3.19 -15.72
CA GLN A 713 27.47 -3.25 -16.97
C GLN A 713 28.94 -3.74 -16.87
N THR A 714 29.46 -4.22 -18.02
CA THR A 714 30.85 -4.06 -18.52
C THR A 714 30.78 -3.72 -20.02
N GLY A 715 31.93 -3.56 -20.69
CA GLY A 715 32.00 -3.21 -22.11
C GLY A 715 31.69 -4.34 -23.11
N ALA A 716 31.15 -5.51 -22.72
CA ALA A 716 30.97 -6.63 -23.66
C ALA A 716 29.57 -6.76 -24.31
N HIS A 717 28.47 -6.46 -23.60
CA HIS A 717 27.11 -6.84 -24.04
C HIS A 717 26.04 -5.72 -23.94
N GLY A 718 26.34 -4.54 -23.39
CA GLY A 718 25.48 -3.36 -23.48
C GLY A 718 24.74 -3.02 -22.20
N VAL A 719 23.41 -3.05 -22.26
CA VAL A 719 22.42 -2.96 -21.18
C VAL A 719 21.52 -4.22 -21.19
N GLU A 720 21.84 -5.27 -21.99
CA GLU A 720 21.14 -6.60 -22.10
C GLU A 720 20.97 -7.47 -20.81
N LEU A 721 20.63 -8.78 -20.89
CA LEU A 721 19.86 -9.39 -19.80
C LEU A 721 19.97 -10.88 -19.36
N TRP A 722 19.79 -11.21 -18.04
CA TRP A 722 21.41 -11.42 -15.64
C TRP A 722 20.88 -11.83 -14.17
N ARG A 723 21.09 -13.07 -13.72
CA ARG A 723 20.53 -13.72 -12.51
C ARG A 723 21.48 -14.25 -11.41
N THR A 724 21.64 -13.54 -10.31
CA THR A 724 22.43 -14.04 -9.19
C THR A 724 21.82 -15.25 -8.48
N ASP A 725 22.63 -16.14 -7.89
CA ASP A 725 22.26 -17.57 -7.69
C ASP A 725 22.83 -18.30 -6.44
N GLY A 726 23.36 -17.53 -5.53
CA GLY A 726 23.84 -17.87 -4.19
C GLY A 726 25.13 -17.12 -3.97
N THR A 727 25.98 -17.20 -4.97
CA THR A 727 27.38 -16.93 -4.85
C THR A 727 27.89 -16.78 -6.27
N GLN A 728 28.83 -15.91 -6.63
CA GLN A 728 29.37 -15.86 -8.00
C GLN A 728 30.08 -17.14 -8.53
N GLY A 729 29.28 -18.15 -8.84
CA GLY A 729 29.54 -19.38 -9.56
C GLY A 729 28.25 -20.07 -10.01
N GLY A 730 27.13 -19.36 -10.23
CA GLY A 730 26.97 -17.92 -10.46
C GLY A 730 27.89 -17.23 -11.50
N THR A 731 28.60 -17.91 -12.46
CA THR A 731 29.49 -17.39 -13.60
C THR A 731 29.25 -17.59 -15.20
N GLN A 732 28.14 -17.21 -15.93
CA GLN A 732 27.97 -16.81 -17.39
C GLN A 732 26.58 -16.09 -17.69
N LEU A 733 26.29 -15.28 -18.75
CA LEU A 733 24.99 -14.52 -19.03
C LEU A 733 23.77 -15.34 -19.54
N VAL A 734 22.51 -14.83 -19.61
CA VAL A 734 21.36 -15.58 -20.22
C VAL A 734 21.21 -15.39 -21.71
N ALA A 735 20.70 -14.24 -22.12
CA ALA A 735 20.43 -13.99 -23.50
C ALA A 735 20.61 -12.51 -23.76
N ASP A 736 21.43 -12.26 -24.75
CA ASP A 736 21.79 -10.97 -25.29
C ASP A 736 20.81 -10.72 -26.44
N LEU A 737 19.71 -10.01 -26.16
CA LEU A 737 18.48 -10.08 -26.94
C LEU A 737 18.36 -9.10 -28.10
N ARG A 738 19.14 -8.01 -28.10
CA ARG A 738 19.58 -7.35 -29.34
C ARG A 738 21.12 -7.18 -29.40
N GLY A 739 21.81 -8.26 -29.04
CA GLY A 739 23.02 -8.79 -29.67
C GLY A 739 24.18 -7.81 -29.90
N GLY A 740 25.17 -7.81 -29.01
CA GLY A 740 26.41 -7.01 -29.13
C GLY A 740 26.56 -6.07 -27.95
N THR A 741 27.25 -4.93 -28.07
CA THR A 741 27.31 -3.93 -26.97
C THR A 741 26.02 -3.09 -26.89
N ALA A 742 24.84 -3.72 -27.04
CA ALA A 742 23.57 -3.09 -27.43
C ALA A 742 22.37 -4.05 -27.25
N GLY A 743 21.12 -3.55 -27.20
CA GLY A 743 19.96 -4.46 -27.10
C GLY A 743 18.52 -3.90 -26.97
N SER A 744 17.63 -4.49 -26.17
CA SER A 744 16.15 -4.41 -26.22
C SER A 744 15.11 -3.30 -25.66
N GLN A 745 14.53 -2.92 -24.47
CA GLN A 745 14.84 -2.59 -23.02
C GLN A 745 13.90 -3.27 -21.94
N PRO A 746 14.36 -3.59 -20.71
CA PRO A 746 13.78 -4.40 -19.58
C PRO A 746 13.01 -3.73 -18.47
N ARG A 747 11.96 -4.39 -17.97
CA ARG A 747 10.82 -3.57 -17.56
C ARG A 747 9.76 -4.18 -16.64
N GLU A 748 9.22 -3.30 -15.79
CA GLU A 748 8.14 -3.36 -14.79
C GLU A 748 7.98 -4.49 -13.79
N LEU A 749 8.36 -5.73 -14.10
CA LEU A 749 8.54 -6.85 -13.18
C LEU A 749 7.54 -6.98 -11.99
N VAL A 750 6.73 -8.06 -11.87
CA VAL A 750 5.84 -8.25 -10.67
C VAL A 750 5.78 -9.59 -9.95
N ALA A 751 4.93 -9.60 -8.90
CA ALA A 751 3.99 -10.58 -8.25
C ALA A 751 2.54 -11.06 -8.77
N SER A 752 2.27 -12.24 -9.39
CA SER A 752 1.34 -13.37 -9.00
C SER A 752 1.27 -14.59 -10.00
N GLY A 753 1.88 -15.77 -9.73
CA GLY A 753 1.70 -17.03 -10.52
C GLY A 753 2.85 -18.04 -10.71
N SER A 754 2.67 -19.17 -11.42
CA SER A 754 3.80 -20.07 -11.73
C SER A 754 4.68 -19.62 -12.91
N THR A 755 4.56 -18.36 -13.32
CA THR A 755 5.21 -17.67 -14.44
C THR A 755 5.78 -16.35 -13.89
N LEU A 756 6.52 -15.49 -14.60
CA LEU A 756 6.72 -14.07 -14.23
C LEU A 756 6.78 -13.30 -15.53
N PHE A 757 6.57 -12.00 -15.43
CA PHE A 757 6.19 -11.19 -16.56
C PHE A 757 7.15 -9.92 -16.64
N PHE A 758 7.37 -9.21 -17.79
CA PHE A 758 8.27 -8.03 -18.06
C PHE A 758 8.28 -7.45 -19.52
N LEU A 759 8.95 -6.30 -19.81
CA LEU A 759 9.13 -5.70 -21.17
C LEU A 759 10.63 -5.61 -21.69
N ALA A 760 10.88 -5.25 -22.98
CA ALA A 760 12.00 -5.60 -23.93
C ALA A 760 11.94 -5.37 -25.52
N ASP A 761 12.17 -4.22 -26.20
CA ASP A 761 12.18 -4.18 -27.72
C ASP A 761 13.32 -5.00 -28.35
N ASP A 762 13.11 -6.30 -28.59
CA ASP A 762 14.04 -7.35 -29.10
C ASP A 762 14.78 -7.03 -30.43
N GLY A 763 14.73 -5.78 -30.87
CA GLY A 763 15.30 -5.25 -32.09
C GLY A 763 14.41 -5.53 -33.31
N ALA A 764 13.34 -6.31 -33.16
CA ALA A 764 12.48 -6.73 -34.24
C ALA A 764 11.00 -6.37 -34.02
N ARG A 765 10.53 -6.28 -32.77
CA ARG A 765 9.10 -6.36 -32.43
C ARG A 765 8.48 -5.23 -31.59
N GLY A 766 9.19 -4.16 -31.27
CA GLY A 766 8.52 -2.87 -30.94
C GLY A 766 7.87 -2.78 -29.56
N LEU A 767 6.66 -3.33 -29.36
CA LEU A 767 6.00 -3.64 -28.08
C LEU A 767 4.81 -4.65 -28.13
N GLU A 768 5.12 -5.94 -28.27
CA GLU A 768 4.29 -7.14 -28.04
C GLU A 768 4.25 -7.85 -26.65
N LEU A 769 4.47 -9.19 -26.60
CA LEU A 769 4.15 -10.03 -25.45
C LEU A 769 4.80 -11.44 -25.43
N HIS A 770 5.42 -11.86 -24.33
CA HIS A 770 6.66 -12.67 -24.26
C HIS A 770 6.61 -13.29 -22.82
N ALA A 771 6.63 -14.61 -22.41
CA ALA A 771 6.48 -15.06 -20.96
C ALA A 771 7.18 -16.37 -20.42
N VAL A 772 8.01 -16.31 -19.35
CA VAL A 772 9.02 -17.34 -19.02
C VAL A 772 8.39 -18.55 -18.41
N ARG A 773 8.68 -19.72 -18.98
CA ARG A 773 8.56 -20.97 -18.23
C ARG A 773 9.84 -21.76 -18.31
N ASN A 774 10.29 -22.16 -17.13
CA ASN A 774 11.48 -22.96 -16.91
C ASN A 774 12.73 -22.44 -17.64
N GLY A 775 12.81 -21.13 -17.88
CA GLY A 775 14.03 -20.49 -18.36
C GLY A 775 14.21 -20.19 -19.83
N VAL A 776 13.18 -20.28 -20.65
CA VAL A 776 13.38 -20.20 -22.11
C VAL A 776 12.77 -18.95 -22.75
N ALA A 777 13.62 -18.14 -23.40
CA ALA A 777 13.28 -17.02 -24.30
C ALA A 777 12.13 -17.38 -25.25
N SER A 778 10.88 -16.96 -24.96
CA SER A 778 9.67 -17.47 -25.60
C SER A 778 8.47 -16.51 -25.64
N LEU A 779 8.38 -15.79 -26.76
CA LEU A 779 7.22 -15.04 -27.23
C LEU A 779 5.85 -15.67 -26.87
N VAL A 780 5.00 -14.96 -26.11
CA VAL A 780 3.61 -15.34 -25.81
C VAL A 780 2.76 -15.06 -27.02
N THR A 781 2.60 -13.81 -27.41
CA THR A 781 1.92 -13.44 -28.65
C THR A 781 2.35 -12.07 -29.16
N ASP A 782 2.44 -11.99 -30.49
CA ASP A 782 2.54 -10.75 -31.23
C ASP A 782 1.10 -10.26 -31.46
N LEU A 783 0.74 -9.12 -30.85
CA LEU A 783 -0.56 -8.44 -30.87
C LEU A 783 -0.60 -7.34 -31.95
N ALA A 784 0.50 -6.61 -32.19
CA ALA A 784 0.70 -5.60 -33.23
C ALA A 784 1.96 -5.86 -34.10
N PRO A 785 1.81 -6.54 -35.27
CA PRO A 785 2.94 -6.99 -36.08
C PRO A 785 3.92 -5.92 -36.55
N GLY A 786 5.22 -6.19 -36.33
CA GLY A 786 6.35 -5.34 -36.72
C GLY A 786 6.99 -4.68 -35.50
N ARG A 787 7.70 -3.57 -35.67
CA ARG A 787 8.16 -2.72 -34.55
C ARG A 787 7.04 -1.80 -34.03
N ALA A 788 5.84 -2.33 -33.84
CA ALA A 788 4.67 -1.60 -33.34
C ALA A 788 4.38 -2.01 -31.89
N SER A 789 3.45 -1.31 -31.22
CA SER A 789 3.18 -1.46 -29.79
C SER A 789 1.79 -2.04 -29.50
N GLY A 790 1.66 -3.36 -29.51
CA GLY A 790 0.45 -4.11 -29.17
C GLY A 790 0.08 -4.15 -27.68
N VAL A 791 1.00 -3.76 -26.78
CA VAL A 791 0.82 -3.64 -25.32
C VAL A 791 0.97 -2.16 -24.85
N GLN A 792 1.13 -1.85 -23.56
CA GLN A 792 1.17 -0.50 -22.97
C GLN A 792 1.84 -0.57 -21.63
N GLU A 793 2.19 0.58 -21.10
CA GLU A 793 3.01 0.74 -19.94
C GLU A 793 2.30 1.30 -18.70
N GLY A 794 2.68 0.78 -17.53
CA GLY A 794 2.08 0.85 -16.19
C GLY A 794 0.76 0.11 -15.93
N SER A 795 0.53 -0.99 -16.60
CA SER A 795 -0.83 -1.49 -16.81
C SER A 795 -1.32 -2.54 -15.80
N LEU A 796 -0.50 -3.51 -15.46
CA LEU A 796 -0.76 -4.78 -16.11
C LEU A 796 -1.11 -5.86 -15.06
N THR A 797 -2.41 -6.19 -14.80
CA THR A 797 -3.22 -6.36 -13.53
C THR A 797 -3.26 -7.64 -12.60
N ALA A 798 -3.30 -7.36 -11.27
CA ALA A 798 -3.28 -8.23 -10.06
C ALA A 798 -4.44 -9.15 -9.77
N LEU A 799 -4.74 -10.09 -10.66
CA LEU A 799 -5.70 -11.13 -10.30
C LEU A 799 -5.20 -11.94 -9.10
N ALA A 800 -6.07 -12.06 -8.09
CA ALA A 800 -5.87 -12.93 -6.92
C ALA A 800 -5.83 -14.43 -7.28
N THR A 801 -6.01 -14.78 -8.55
CA THR A 801 -5.76 -16.10 -9.12
C THR A 801 -4.28 -16.18 -9.53
N PRO A 802 -3.43 -16.97 -8.85
CA PRO A 802 -2.01 -17.05 -9.20
C PRO A 802 -1.81 -17.57 -10.62
N GLY A 803 -1.11 -16.80 -11.45
CA GLY A 803 -0.75 -17.18 -12.81
C GLY A 803 -1.73 -16.71 -13.86
N LEU A 804 -2.63 -15.77 -13.52
CA LEU A 804 -3.49 -15.11 -14.49
C LEU A 804 -3.40 -13.57 -14.37
N VAL A 805 -3.35 -12.89 -15.51
CA VAL A 805 -3.46 -11.42 -15.58
C VAL A 805 -4.88 -11.00 -15.88
N ALA A 806 -5.15 -9.72 -15.63
CA ALA A 806 -5.83 -8.91 -16.65
C ALA A 806 -4.89 -7.87 -17.28
N PHE A 807 -5.11 -7.53 -18.54
CA PHE A 807 -4.40 -6.48 -19.26
C PHE A 807 -5.30 -6.05 -20.43
N VAL A 808 -5.11 -4.92 -21.08
CA VAL A 808 -5.95 -4.60 -22.27
C VAL A 808 -5.43 -5.39 -23.50
N GLY A 809 -5.78 -5.08 -24.74
CA GLY A 809 -5.06 -5.51 -25.93
C GLY A 809 -5.37 -4.55 -27.05
N GLN A 810 -4.43 -4.36 -27.97
CA GLN A 810 -4.74 -3.77 -29.26
C GLN A 810 -4.27 -4.67 -30.40
N ASN A 811 -5.14 -5.62 -30.79
CA ASN A 811 -5.03 -6.16 -32.14
C ASN A 811 -5.26 -5.03 -33.17
N SER A 812 -4.63 -5.15 -34.34
CA SER A 812 -4.51 -4.08 -35.34
C SER A 812 -5.80 -3.70 -36.09
N GLN A 813 -6.99 -4.06 -35.59
CA GLN A 813 -8.27 -3.87 -36.30
C GLN A 813 -9.44 -3.32 -35.48
N SER A 814 -9.45 -3.39 -34.14
CA SER A 814 -10.68 -3.10 -33.37
C SER A 814 -10.51 -2.33 -32.04
N GLY A 815 -9.46 -1.53 -31.89
CA GLY A 815 -9.27 -0.72 -30.68
C GLY A 815 -9.02 -1.58 -29.43
N LEU A 816 -9.58 -1.19 -28.28
CA LEU A 816 -9.16 -1.71 -26.97
C LEU A 816 -10.05 -2.80 -26.40
N GLN A 817 -9.39 -3.80 -25.85
CA GLN A 817 -9.92 -5.15 -25.65
C GLN A 817 -9.44 -5.64 -24.28
N LEU A 818 -10.27 -6.03 -23.32
CA LEU A 818 -9.72 -6.56 -22.06
C LEU A 818 -9.26 -8.00 -22.32
N PHE A 819 -8.02 -8.35 -22.03
CA PHE A 819 -7.44 -9.69 -22.14
C PHE A 819 -7.06 -10.28 -20.76
N LEU A 820 -6.93 -11.61 -20.73
CA LEU A 820 -6.30 -12.40 -19.67
C LEU A 820 -5.21 -13.27 -20.31
N SER A 821 -4.10 -13.52 -19.61
CA SER A 821 -3.00 -14.38 -20.08
C SER A 821 -2.50 -15.24 -18.91
N ASP A 822 -2.10 -16.47 -19.21
CA ASP A 822 -1.34 -17.34 -18.30
C ASP A 822 0.18 -17.29 -18.57
N GLY A 823 0.57 -16.56 -19.62
CA GLY A 823 1.89 -16.49 -20.25
C GLY A 823 2.05 -17.36 -21.51
N THR A 824 1.00 -17.94 -22.09
CA THR A 824 1.09 -18.66 -23.38
C THR A 824 0.22 -18.03 -24.44
N ALA A 825 0.60 -18.18 -25.72
CA ALA A 825 -0.26 -17.86 -26.86
C ALA A 825 -1.68 -18.44 -26.72
N ALA A 826 -1.78 -19.66 -26.17
CA ALA A 826 -3.03 -20.41 -26.05
C ALA A 826 -3.88 -20.01 -24.83
N GLY A 827 -3.25 -19.60 -23.73
CA GLY A 827 -3.90 -19.07 -22.52
C GLY A 827 -4.17 -17.56 -22.58
N THR A 828 -3.58 -16.87 -23.56
CA THR A 828 -3.89 -15.46 -23.87
C THR A 828 -5.23 -15.37 -24.58
N ARG A 829 -6.20 -14.70 -23.96
CA ARG A 829 -7.57 -14.57 -24.47
C ARG A 829 -8.16 -13.20 -24.22
N GLN A 830 -8.89 -12.70 -25.19
CA GLN A 830 -9.75 -11.53 -25.05
C GLN A 830 -11.03 -11.90 -24.25
N VAL A 831 -11.42 -11.05 -23.32
CA VAL A 831 -12.59 -11.11 -22.43
C VAL A 831 -13.77 -10.37 -23.03
N THR A 832 -13.52 -9.16 -23.53
CA THR A 832 -14.56 -8.26 -24.05
C THR A 832 -13.96 -7.22 -25.00
N THR A 833 -14.80 -6.65 -25.87
CA THR A 833 -14.46 -5.59 -26.81
C THR A 833 -15.30 -4.37 -26.48
N PHE A 834 -14.68 -3.21 -26.36
CA PHE A 834 -15.41 -1.93 -26.31
C PHE A 834 -15.29 -1.24 -27.66
N VAL A 835 -16.30 -0.47 -28.07
CA VAL A 835 -16.36 0.11 -29.43
C VAL A 835 -16.86 1.55 -29.36
N GLY A 836 -15.94 2.50 -29.54
CA GLY A 836 -16.22 3.93 -29.39
C GLY A 836 -17.17 4.50 -30.45
N ARG A 837 -17.92 5.55 -30.08
CA ARG A 837 -18.83 6.25 -30.98
C ARG A 837 -18.08 7.18 -31.95
N PRO A 838 -18.41 7.17 -33.27
CA PRO A 838 -17.88 8.13 -34.22
C PRO A 838 -18.09 9.58 -33.76
N GLY A 839 -16.99 10.33 -33.64
CA GLY A 839 -17.01 11.75 -33.28
C GLY A 839 -17.18 12.07 -31.78
N ILE A 840 -17.14 11.07 -30.88
CA ILE A 840 -17.20 11.30 -29.42
C ILE A 840 -16.00 10.69 -28.69
N GLY A 841 -15.49 9.53 -29.12
CA GLY A 841 -14.28 8.95 -28.54
C GLY A 841 -13.95 7.57 -29.09
N ALA A 842 -12.70 7.15 -28.92
CA ALA A 842 -12.32 5.75 -29.12
C ALA A 842 -12.89 4.87 -28.02
N ALA A 843 -12.94 3.55 -28.27
CA ALA A 843 -13.14 2.57 -27.22
C ALA A 843 -12.09 2.79 -26.11
N ARG A 844 -12.50 2.62 -24.86
CA ARG A 844 -11.66 2.88 -23.69
C ARG A 844 -11.89 1.80 -22.65
N ILE A 845 -10.81 1.29 -22.07
CA ILE A 845 -10.79 0.43 -20.89
C ILE A 845 -9.78 1.07 -19.94
N ASP A 846 -10.07 1.06 -18.64
CA ASP A 846 -9.14 1.35 -17.56
C ASP A 846 -9.65 0.87 -16.19
N ARG A 847 -8.93 1.20 -15.11
CA ARG A 847 -9.27 1.04 -13.70
C ARG A 847 -9.58 -0.41 -13.28
N LEU A 848 -8.82 -1.37 -13.82
CA LEU A 848 -8.77 -2.82 -13.52
C LEU A 848 -8.59 -3.21 -12.02
N MET A 849 -9.43 -2.74 -11.09
CA MET A 849 -9.28 -3.02 -9.65
C MET A 849 -9.52 -4.48 -9.30
N VAL A 850 -8.48 -5.16 -8.80
CA VAL A 850 -8.70 -6.41 -8.09
C VAL A 850 -9.00 -6.16 -6.63
N HIS A 851 -10.17 -6.64 -6.21
CA HIS A 851 -10.64 -6.59 -4.83
C HIS A 851 -11.34 -7.92 -4.51
N GLY A 852 -10.59 -8.86 -3.95
CA GLY A 852 -11.04 -10.23 -3.73
C GLY A 852 -11.09 -11.03 -5.04
N ASP A 853 -12.24 -11.65 -5.32
CA ASP A 853 -12.51 -12.42 -6.54
C ASP A 853 -12.88 -11.55 -7.76
N ALA A 854 -13.09 -10.25 -7.54
CA ALA A 854 -13.60 -9.31 -8.53
C ALA A 854 -12.48 -8.50 -9.18
N LEU A 855 -12.55 -8.38 -10.51
CA LEU A 855 -11.83 -7.40 -11.30
C LEU A 855 -12.84 -6.31 -11.71
N TRP A 856 -12.93 -5.25 -10.92
CA TRP A 856 -13.63 -4.04 -11.35
C TRP A 856 -12.86 -3.39 -12.48
N PHE A 857 -13.54 -2.67 -13.34
CA PHE A 857 -12.89 -1.82 -14.32
C PHE A 857 -13.81 -0.71 -14.79
N ARG A 858 -13.37 0.10 -15.74
CA ARG A 858 -14.12 1.22 -16.29
C ARG A 858 -13.95 1.22 -17.79
N ALA A 859 -15.04 1.40 -18.50
CA ALA A 859 -15.06 1.31 -19.95
C ALA A 859 -16.27 2.06 -20.51
N ASP A 860 -16.24 2.33 -21.81
CA ASP A 860 -17.34 2.96 -22.55
C ASP A 860 -17.84 1.96 -23.60
N ASP A 861 -19.06 1.43 -23.43
CA ASP A 861 -19.68 0.55 -24.43
C ASP A 861 -20.35 1.31 -25.60
N GLY A 862 -20.26 2.63 -25.59
CA GLY A 862 -20.90 3.48 -26.56
C GLY A 862 -22.41 3.64 -26.35
N GLN A 863 -22.96 3.42 -25.14
CA GLN A 863 -24.37 3.69 -24.82
C GLN A 863 -24.60 4.96 -24.01
N ILE A 864 -24.04 5.07 -22.79
CA ILE A 864 -24.34 6.20 -21.88
C ILE A 864 -23.10 6.95 -21.36
N GLY A 865 -21.88 6.43 -21.56
CA GLY A 865 -20.62 7.16 -21.42
C GLY A 865 -19.50 6.24 -20.94
N GLU A 866 -18.49 6.77 -20.25
CA GLU A 866 -17.59 5.89 -19.49
C GLU A 866 -18.33 5.41 -18.21
N GLU A 867 -18.72 4.15 -18.14
CA GLU A 867 -19.36 3.54 -16.97
C GLU A 867 -18.36 2.79 -16.06
N LEU A 868 -18.74 2.55 -14.80
CA LEU A 868 -18.03 1.60 -13.92
C LEU A 868 -18.52 0.18 -14.22
N TRP A 869 -17.59 -0.71 -14.58
CA TRP A 869 -17.80 -2.12 -14.90
C TRP A 869 -17.26 -3.04 -13.80
N LEU A 870 -17.78 -4.26 -13.77
CA LEU A 870 -17.40 -5.32 -12.84
C LEU A 870 -17.27 -6.65 -13.60
N LEU A 871 -16.10 -7.28 -13.53
CA LEU A 871 -15.87 -8.66 -13.93
C LEU A 871 -15.92 -9.58 -12.70
N ARG A 872 -16.74 -10.64 -12.78
CA ARG A 872 -16.76 -11.78 -11.83
C ARG A 872 -16.97 -13.08 -12.61
N GLY A 873 -16.76 -14.21 -11.95
CA GLY A 873 -17.11 -15.52 -12.51
C GLY A 873 -18.63 -15.68 -12.67
N GLY A 874 -19.11 -15.84 -13.90
CA GLY A 874 -20.53 -16.02 -14.20
C GLY A 874 -21.02 -17.47 -14.06
N GLU A 875 -22.34 -17.65 -13.99
CA GLU A 875 -22.96 -18.98 -14.10
C GLU A 875 -22.51 -19.67 -15.40
N GLY A 876 -21.97 -20.88 -15.29
CA GLY A 876 -21.37 -21.62 -16.42
C GLY A 876 -19.85 -21.46 -16.58
N GLY A 877 -19.18 -20.65 -15.74
CA GLY A 877 -17.72 -20.68 -15.60
C GLY A 877 -16.92 -19.86 -16.63
N GLN A 878 -17.56 -18.93 -17.34
CA GLN A 878 -16.88 -17.88 -18.10
C GLN A 878 -17.10 -16.52 -17.43
N PRO A 879 -16.06 -15.67 -17.30
CA PRO A 879 -16.21 -14.32 -16.77
C PRO A 879 -16.82 -13.40 -17.83
N PHE A 880 -17.71 -12.51 -17.41
CA PHE A 880 -18.28 -11.44 -18.24
C PHE A 880 -18.39 -10.15 -17.41
N ALA A 881 -18.48 -9.01 -18.10
CA ALA A 881 -18.44 -7.69 -17.47
C ALA A 881 -19.84 -7.05 -17.37
N THR A 882 -20.10 -6.29 -16.31
CA THR A 882 -21.41 -5.63 -16.09
C THR A 882 -21.28 -4.20 -15.53
N VAL A 883 -22.09 -3.26 -16.05
CA VAL A 883 -22.22 -1.85 -15.59
C VAL A 883 -22.82 -1.74 -14.18
N TYR A 884 -22.35 -0.76 -13.41
CA TYR A 884 -22.77 -0.48 -12.03
C TYR A 884 -23.42 0.91 -11.84
N GLY A 885 -24.76 0.94 -11.80
CA GLY A 885 -25.56 2.05 -11.23
C GLY A 885 -26.07 3.14 -12.19
N ALA A 886 -27.35 3.07 -12.59
CA ALA A 886 -28.01 4.07 -13.45
C ALA A 886 -29.26 4.72 -12.77
N GLY A 887 -29.43 6.04 -12.97
CA GLY A 887 -30.13 6.95 -12.06
C GLY A 887 -31.69 6.98 -12.00
N CYS A 888 -32.17 7.95 -11.20
CA CYS A 888 -33.47 8.02 -10.53
C CYS A 888 -34.70 8.24 -11.44
N LEU A 889 -35.19 7.18 -12.08
CA LEU A 889 -36.56 7.16 -12.65
C LEU A 889 -37.51 6.34 -11.77
N GLY A 890 -38.62 6.95 -11.38
CA GLY A 890 -39.78 6.29 -10.80
C GLY A 890 -40.70 5.67 -11.87
N THR A 891 -41.62 4.82 -11.44
CA THR A 891 -42.57 4.15 -12.36
C THR A 891 -43.49 5.15 -13.08
N GLY A 892 -43.22 5.39 -14.37
CA GLY A 892 -43.98 6.32 -15.21
C GLY A 892 -43.16 7.38 -15.97
N ASN A 893 -41.82 7.32 -15.92
CA ASN A 893 -40.92 8.28 -16.58
C ASN A 893 -41.10 9.74 -16.11
N ARG A 894 -41.56 9.92 -14.87
CA ARG A 894 -41.62 11.20 -14.16
C ARG A 894 -40.96 11.06 -12.81
N SER A 895 -40.33 12.14 -12.38
CA SER A 895 -39.81 12.27 -11.02
C SER A 895 -40.86 12.91 -10.10
N PRO A 896 -40.96 12.47 -8.84
CA PRO A 896 -41.72 13.19 -7.82
C PRO A 896 -41.23 14.64 -7.67
N ARG A 897 -42.13 15.55 -7.30
CA ARG A 897 -41.86 16.99 -7.18
C ARG A 897 -42.31 17.52 -5.84
N ILE A 898 -41.61 18.54 -5.34
CA ILE A 898 -41.91 19.18 -4.04
C ILE A 898 -42.23 20.67 -4.24
N GLN A 899 -43.23 21.18 -3.51
CA GLN A 899 -43.65 22.58 -3.61
C GLN A 899 -44.14 23.13 -2.26
N ALA A 900 -43.94 24.43 -2.01
CA ALA A 900 -44.53 25.14 -0.88
C ALA A 900 -45.91 25.73 -1.25
N SER A 901 -46.93 25.53 -0.42
CA SER A 901 -48.27 26.08 -0.64
C SER A 901 -48.38 27.56 -0.26
N ASN A 902 -47.57 28.02 0.69
CA ASN A 902 -47.55 29.40 1.20
C ASN A 902 -46.22 29.72 1.91
N ALA A 903 -45.90 31.02 2.05
CA ALA A 903 -44.63 31.46 2.64
C ALA A 903 -44.60 31.30 4.19
N PRO A 904 -43.48 30.80 4.76
CA PRO A 904 -43.30 30.65 6.20
C PRO A 904 -43.06 32.00 6.90
N ARG A 905 -43.89 32.33 7.88
CA ARG A 905 -43.77 33.53 8.70
C ARG A 905 -43.90 33.17 10.17
N LEU A 906 -43.28 33.96 11.04
CA LEU A 906 -43.35 33.75 12.48
C LEU A 906 -44.81 33.75 12.96
N GLY A 907 -45.20 32.72 13.73
CA GLY A 907 -46.56 32.54 14.22
C GLY A 907 -47.57 32.07 13.17
N THR A 908 -47.15 31.65 11.97
CA THR A 908 -48.03 31.08 10.94
C THR A 908 -47.75 29.58 10.71
N THR A 909 -48.45 28.97 9.76
CA THR A 909 -48.23 27.58 9.32
C THR A 909 -47.97 27.59 7.83
N PHE A 910 -46.95 26.86 7.37
CA PHE A 910 -46.63 26.72 5.94
C PHE A 910 -46.83 25.28 5.49
N GLY A 911 -47.37 25.08 4.29
CA GLY A 911 -47.55 23.75 3.72
C GLY A 911 -46.44 23.34 2.76
N VAL A 912 -46.15 22.04 2.76
CA VAL A 912 -45.19 21.35 1.89
C VAL A 912 -45.92 20.21 1.19
N GLU A 913 -45.95 20.25 -0.13
CA GLU A 913 -46.69 19.32 -0.97
C GLU A 913 -45.74 18.43 -1.79
N LEU A 914 -46.18 17.20 -2.06
CA LEU A 914 -45.58 16.22 -2.96
C LEU A 914 -46.52 16.03 -4.16
N HIS A 915 -45.96 16.02 -5.37
CA HIS A 915 -46.66 15.78 -6.64
C HIS A 915 -45.89 14.79 -7.51
N ASP A 916 -46.51 14.26 -8.58
CA ASP A 916 -45.94 13.29 -9.55
C ASP A 916 -45.31 12.02 -8.92
N ALA A 917 -45.67 11.65 -7.68
CA ALA A 917 -45.21 10.42 -7.04
C ALA A 917 -46.08 9.21 -7.42
N ARG A 918 -45.61 7.99 -7.13
CA ARG A 918 -46.43 6.78 -7.25
C ARG A 918 -47.66 6.88 -6.32
N ALA A 919 -48.85 6.58 -6.84
CA ALA A 919 -50.09 6.62 -6.07
C ALA A 919 -50.16 5.46 -5.05
N SER A 920 -50.73 5.71 -3.87
CA SER A 920 -50.82 4.74 -2.75
C SER A 920 -49.46 4.18 -2.26
N SER A 921 -48.37 4.94 -2.44
CA SER A 921 -47.04 4.65 -1.89
C SER A 921 -46.83 5.36 -0.55
N VAL A 922 -45.80 4.95 0.20
CA VAL A 922 -45.35 5.64 1.43
C VAL A 922 -44.32 6.70 1.08
N ALA A 923 -44.48 7.92 1.59
CA ALA A 923 -43.55 9.03 1.41
C ALA A 923 -43.10 9.63 2.75
N ALA A 924 -41.79 9.77 2.94
CA ALA A 924 -41.18 10.41 4.11
C ALA A 924 -40.68 11.82 3.75
N LEU A 925 -40.97 12.82 4.59
CA LEU A 925 -40.47 14.19 4.43
C LEU A 925 -39.27 14.39 5.35
N HIS A 926 -38.12 14.76 4.78
CA HIS A 926 -36.90 15.06 5.50
C HIS A 926 -36.61 16.56 5.50
N LEU A 927 -36.08 17.06 6.60
CA LEU A 927 -35.65 18.44 6.84
C LEU A 927 -34.16 18.45 7.12
N GLY A 928 -33.42 19.38 6.51
CA GLY A 928 -32.03 19.66 6.87
C GLY A 928 -31.69 21.14 6.81
N PHE A 929 -30.59 21.52 7.46
CA PHE A 929 -30.09 22.90 7.50
C PHE A 929 -28.79 22.99 6.68
N GLY A 930 -28.61 24.06 5.89
CA GLY A 930 -27.38 24.29 5.10
C GLY A 930 -27.21 23.40 3.86
N ALA A 931 -28.30 22.93 3.23
CA ALA A 931 -28.24 21.91 2.18
C ALA A 931 -27.48 22.30 0.90
N ILE A 932 -26.79 21.30 0.33
CA ILE A 932 -26.36 21.27 -1.07
C ILE A 932 -27.30 20.36 -1.87
N ASP A 933 -27.62 20.79 -3.09
CA ASP A 933 -28.42 20.02 -4.06
C ASP A 933 -27.47 19.27 -4.99
N LEU A 934 -27.51 17.94 -4.95
CA LEU A 934 -26.59 17.07 -5.68
C LEU A 934 -27.32 16.45 -6.90
N PRO A 935 -27.04 16.86 -8.15
CA PRO A 935 -27.87 16.53 -9.31
C PRO A 935 -27.68 15.07 -9.79
N LEU A 936 -28.80 14.37 -9.98
CA LEU A 936 -28.87 12.95 -10.36
C LEU A 936 -29.70 12.76 -11.65
N GLY A 937 -29.23 13.34 -12.76
CA GLY A 937 -29.80 13.09 -14.10
C GLY A 937 -31.25 13.58 -14.32
N GLY A 938 -31.74 14.50 -13.51
CA GLY A 938 -33.08 15.08 -13.64
C GLY A 938 -33.65 15.70 -12.36
N CYS A 939 -33.16 15.28 -11.19
CA CYS A 939 -33.53 15.79 -9.86
C CYS A 939 -32.28 16.12 -9.03
N SER A 940 -32.44 16.74 -7.87
CA SER A 940 -31.39 16.88 -6.84
C SER A 940 -31.62 15.96 -5.65
N LEU A 941 -30.56 15.34 -5.11
CA LEU A 941 -30.52 14.78 -3.76
C LEU A 941 -30.19 15.91 -2.77
N LEU A 942 -30.93 15.99 -1.66
CA LEU A 942 -30.76 17.00 -0.63
C LEU A 942 -29.82 16.51 0.48
N VAL A 943 -28.57 16.97 0.49
CA VAL A 943 -27.57 16.54 1.48
C VAL A 943 -27.39 17.60 2.56
N ALA A 944 -27.84 17.31 3.79
CA ALA A 944 -27.86 18.27 4.91
C ALA A 944 -27.96 17.61 6.31
N PRO A 945 -26.88 17.00 6.83
CA PRO A 945 -26.89 16.44 8.20
C PRO A 945 -26.97 17.55 9.26
N PRO A 946 -27.76 17.39 10.35
CA PRO A 946 -28.65 16.26 10.64
C PRO A 946 -29.96 16.31 9.84
N LEU A 947 -30.18 15.32 8.97
CA LEU A 947 -31.44 15.14 8.27
C LEU A 947 -32.50 14.60 9.24
N THR A 948 -33.44 15.47 9.64
CA THR A 948 -34.53 15.13 10.54
C THR A 948 -35.76 14.73 9.73
N GLN A 949 -36.24 13.49 9.89
CA GLN A 949 -37.50 13.06 9.29
C GLN A 949 -38.67 13.72 10.03
N LEU A 950 -39.40 14.62 9.36
CA LEU A 950 -40.52 15.36 9.95
C LEU A 950 -41.82 14.56 9.97
N ALA A 951 -42.09 13.78 8.92
CA ALA A 951 -43.32 13.00 8.78
C ALA A 951 -43.13 11.82 7.83
N VAL A 952 -44.03 10.85 7.95
CA VAL A 952 -44.24 9.78 6.95
C VAL A 952 -45.75 9.75 6.66
N LEU A 953 -46.12 9.88 5.38
CA LEU A 953 -47.50 9.95 4.91
C LEU A 953 -47.72 9.03 3.70
N PRO A 954 -48.92 8.45 3.52
CA PRO A 954 -49.30 7.81 2.27
C PRO A 954 -49.59 8.86 1.18
N THR A 955 -49.33 8.52 -0.08
CA THR A 955 -49.77 9.32 -1.25
C THR A 955 -51.21 8.99 -1.64
N ASP A 956 -51.94 10.00 -2.13
CA ASP A 956 -53.31 9.85 -2.61
C ASP A 956 -53.40 9.07 -3.94
N ALA A 957 -54.62 8.87 -4.42
CA ALA A 957 -54.89 8.18 -5.69
C ALA A 957 -54.36 8.93 -6.94
N ALA A 958 -53.87 10.16 -6.78
CA ALA A 958 -53.24 10.99 -7.82
C ALA A 958 -51.73 11.19 -7.58
N GLY A 959 -51.11 10.47 -6.63
CA GLY A 959 -49.67 10.53 -6.39
C GLY A 959 -49.21 11.71 -5.53
N ARG A 960 -50.08 12.26 -4.65
CA ARG A 960 -49.79 13.47 -3.86
C ARG A 960 -49.83 13.24 -2.37
N ALA A 961 -49.04 13.99 -1.62
CA ALA A 961 -49.09 14.08 -0.15
C ALA A 961 -48.85 15.54 0.28
N ALA A 962 -49.25 15.92 1.50
CA ALA A 962 -48.98 17.26 2.01
C ALA A 962 -48.83 17.28 3.54
N LEU A 963 -47.90 18.09 4.04
CA LEU A 963 -47.70 18.36 5.46
C LEU A 963 -47.83 19.86 5.76
N LEU A 964 -48.54 20.22 6.83
CA LEU A 964 -48.61 21.57 7.36
C LEU A 964 -47.65 21.71 8.56
N ILE A 965 -46.68 22.61 8.47
CA ILE A 965 -45.62 22.81 9.46
C ILE A 965 -45.83 24.18 10.14
N PRO A 966 -46.08 24.23 11.47
CA PRO A 966 -46.21 25.49 12.21
C PRO A 966 -44.84 26.11 12.48
N ILE A 967 -44.72 27.42 12.23
CA ILE A 967 -43.53 28.23 12.56
C ILE A 967 -43.81 28.98 13.87
N PRO A 968 -43.02 28.78 14.93
CA PRO A 968 -43.15 29.53 16.18
C PRO A 968 -43.11 31.06 15.99
N ALA A 969 -43.72 31.80 16.92
CA ALA A 969 -43.65 33.25 16.97
C ALA A 969 -42.34 33.76 17.64
N ASP A 970 -41.22 33.11 17.34
CA ASP A 970 -39.91 33.38 17.93
C ASP A 970 -39.04 34.20 16.98
N ALA A 971 -38.58 35.37 17.43
CA ALA A 971 -37.74 36.27 16.65
C ALA A 971 -36.39 35.64 16.24
N LEU A 972 -35.87 34.66 17.00
CA LEU A 972 -34.63 33.93 16.69
C LEU A 972 -34.73 33.09 15.40
N LEU A 973 -35.95 32.78 14.93
CA LEU A 973 -36.16 32.08 13.67
C LEU A 973 -36.21 33.03 12.44
N THR A 974 -36.07 34.35 12.63
CA THR A 974 -36.07 35.31 11.52
C THR A 974 -34.86 35.11 10.61
N GLY A 975 -35.07 34.87 9.32
CA GLY A 975 -34.00 34.62 8.35
C GLY A 975 -33.43 33.20 8.37
N ALA A 976 -33.89 32.34 9.30
CA ALA A 976 -33.49 30.94 9.35
C ALA A 976 -33.82 30.23 8.03
N ALA A 977 -32.83 29.53 7.48
CA ALA A 977 -32.93 28.84 6.20
C ALA A 977 -32.71 27.33 6.39
N PHE A 978 -33.61 26.54 5.80
CA PHE A 978 -33.59 25.09 5.81
C PHE A 978 -34.07 24.56 4.45
N ALA A 979 -33.94 23.26 4.23
CA ALA A 979 -34.41 22.63 3.01
C ALA A 979 -35.09 21.29 3.29
N LEU A 980 -35.93 20.88 2.34
CA LEU A 980 -36.88 19.79 2.46
C LEU A 980 -36.82 18.88 1.23
N GLN A 981 -37.04 17.57 1.43
CA GLN A 981 -37.13 16.59 0.35
C GLN A 981 -38.05 15.42 0.73
N TRP A 982 -38.81 14.91 -0.23
CA TRP A 982 -39.58 13.68 -0.07
C TRP A 982 -38.80 12.46 -0.58
N ALA A 983 -38.80 11.38 0.20
CA ALA A 983 -38.37 10.05 -0.22
C ALA A 983 -39.60 9.13 -0.30
N VAL A 984 -39.90 8.58 -1.48
CA VAL A 984 -41.09 7.79 -1.79
C VAL A 984 -40.72 6.34 -2.05
N LEU A 985 -41.32 5.41 -1.30
CA LEU A 985 -41.12 3.98 -1.50
C LEU A 985 -41.76 3.53 -2.84
N ASP A 986 -40.92 3.31 -3.86
CA ASP A 986 -41.29 2.67 -5.12
C ASP A 986 -40.45 1.39 -5.31
N PRO A 987 -40.93 0.19 -4.89
CA PRO A 987 -40.19 -1.06 -4.99
C PRO A 987 -40.00 -1.57 -6.43
N GLN A 988 -40.42 -0.79 -7.44
CA GLN A 988 -40.17 -1.05 -8.87
C GLN A 988 -39.38 0.09 -9.54
N GLY A 989 -38.81 1.02 -8.76
CA GLY A 989 -37.87 2.02 -9.26
C GLY A 989 -36.52 1.42 -9.65
N ARG A 990 -35.68 2.19 -10.37
CA ARG A 990 -34.33 1.75 -10.77
C ARG A 990 -33.38 1.47 -9.59
N LEU A 991 -33.66 2.01 -8.42
CA LEU A 991 -33.04 1.63 -7.15
C LEU A 991 -33.74 0.37 -6.61
N PHE A 992 -33.17 -0.80 -6.86
CA PHE A 992 -33.70 -2.09 -6.40
C PHE A 992 -33.91 -2.10 -4.87
N GLY A 993 -35.18 -1.97 -4.44
CA GLY A 993 -35.60 -2.09 -3.05
C GLY A 993 -35.54 -0.82 -2.19
N VAL A 994 -35.18 0.35 -2.75
CA VAL A 994 -35.02 1.62 -1.98
C VAL A 994 -35.79 2.76 -2.64
N ALA A 995 -36.18 3.76 -1.84
CA ALA A 995 -37.05 4.87 -2.24
C ALA A 995 -36.52 5.71 -3.42
N THR A 996 -37.44 6.18 -4.27
CA THR A 996 -37.20 7.26 -5.24
C THR A 996 -37.37 8.63 -4.56
N LEU A 997 -36.71 9.67 -5.06
CA LEU A 997 -36.66 10.98 -4.40
C LEU A 997 -37.44 12.04 -5.19
N SER A 998 -37.95 13.06 -4.51
CA SER A 998 -38.35 14.31 -5.15
C SER A 998 -37.15 15.22 -5.44
N ASP A 999 -37.37 16.33 -6.13
CA ASP A 999 -36.46 17.48 -6.08
C ASP A 999 -36.26 18.00 -4.64
N GLY A 1000 -35.29 18.90 -4.42
CA GLY A 1000 -35.10 19.63 -3.16
C GLY A 1000 -35.87 20.97 -3.11
N LEU A 1001 -36.49 21.28 -1.96
CA LEU A 1001 -37.18 22.55 -1.69
C LEU A 1001 -36.43 23.36 -0.63
N ARG A 1002 -35.81 24.47 -1.01
CA ARG A 1002 -35.17 25.43 -0.07
C ARG A 1002 -36.21 26.43 0.46
N VAL A 1003 -36.15 26.71 1.76
CA VAL A 1003 -37.14 27.50 2.50
C VAL A 1003 -36.44 28.45 3.49
N ARG A 1004 -36.86 29.73 3.53
CA ARG A 1004 -36.37 30.73 4.49
C ARG A 1004 -37.54 31.39 5.22
N VAL A 1005 -37.46 31.49 6.55
CA VAL A 1005 -38.49 32.07 7.41
C VAL A 1005 -38.40 33.60 7.44
N GLY A 1006 -39.48 34.30 7.07
CA GLY A 1006 -39.57 35.76 7.20
C GLY A 1006 -40.02 36.51 5.94
N ARG A 1007 -39.14 37.36 5.40
CA ARG A 1007 -39.27 38.07 4.11
C ARG A 1007 -38.37 37.41 3.07
#